data_AF-A0A7C2F5P5-F1
#
_entry.id   AF-A0A7C2F5P5-F1
#
_cell.length_a   1.000
_cell.length_b   1.000
_cell.length_c   1.000
_cell.angle_alpha   90.00
_cell.angle_beta   90.00
_cell.angle_gamma   90.00
#
_symmetry.space_group_name_H-M   'P 1'
#
loop_
_entity.id
_entity.type
_entity.pdbx_description
1 polymer ?
#
loop_
_entity_poly.entity_id
_entity_poly.type
_entity_poly.pdbx_seq_one_letter_code
_entity_poly.pdbx_strand_id
1 'polypeptide(L)'
;MTYRKKLIEVALPLEEINKQSAREKSIRHGHPSTLHLWWARRPLAACRAVLFASLVDDPSEYMPDEKSAHDERERLFRLIERLVNWDNLNDEKLFAEARLEIARSVARNLGVEVPVGDAAIREFLATKAPPVLDPFAGGGSIPLEAQRLGLRAYASDLNPVAVLINKALIEIPPRFANRPPVHPPLTPGPSPRRGEGGRGEEQPSLFQKEWRGAQGLAEDVRYYGKWMRDEAEKRIGHLYPKVSVIANPDGTYRHATPEEIQNSKSKIQHLTVIAWLWARTVKCPNPACGATMPLARSFWLSTKKGKQAWVQPIVDNKAKAVRFEVRTGEGKAPDGTVNRRGASCICCGTPVPFEYIRAEGKAKRMGAQLMAIVAEGKKGRIYLAPVANHEEIASTAVPIWKPELDLMGKAAVNVPLYGLRTQADLFTARQLVSLDIFSDLTIEARKRIESDALVAGLPLPIASVYANGVMTYLGFAVDKAADYWSTICFWHNGAAHQKIVNTFARQAIAMSWDFAEGNPFSESSGHFFRFVSLISEVIDTAAPAISTAQVKQCDAADLYSNKEVCVSTDPPYYDNISYADLSDFFYVWLRRSLGKIYPEIFTTMLVPKAQELVATPYRFDGDKERAQRFFEEGLGRVFVHLREIQQPKYPITVYYAFKQAETEEDSNDDNNDTLAVSTGWETMLEAILLAGLTLTGTWPMRTELITSLKKNVSALASSIVIVCRVRALDAHAVTRREFIAALKRELPPALKELQQGYIAPVDLAQAA
;
A
#
# COMPACT_ATOMS: atom_id res chain seq x y z
N MET A 1 -35.95 -12.56 -17.49
CA MET A 1 -35.01 -13.67 -17.19
C MET A 1 -35.18 -14.05 -15.74
N THR A 2 -35.47 -15.32 -15.43
CA THR A 2 -35.57 -15.78 -14.04
C THR A 2 -34.17 -16.10 -13.52
N TYR A 3 -33.67 -15.28 -12.61
CA TYR A 3 -32.46 -15.55 -11.83
C TYR A 3 -32.85 -15.82 -10.38
N ARG A 4 -32.01 -16.56 -9.65
CA ARG A 4 -32.16 -16.72 -8.20
C ARG A 4 -31.52 -15.53 -7.50
N LYS A 5 -32.24 -14.91 -6.57
CA LYS A 5 -31.67 -13.86 -5.72
C LYS A 5 -30.41 -14.35 -5.03
N LYS A 6 -29.41 -13.49 -4.94
CA LYS A 6 -28.17 -13.74 -4.24
C LYS A 6 -28.25 -13.19 -2.83
N LEU A 7 -27.43 -13.73 -1.93
CA LEU A 7 -27.40 -13.29 -0.54
C LEU A 7 -27.11 -11.77 -0.42
N ILE A 8 -26.23 -11.25 -1.29
CA ILE A 8 -25.90 -9.81 -1.39
C ILE A 8 -27.11 -8.93 -1.76
N GLU A 9 -28.19 -9.49 -2.31
CA GLU A 9 -29.40 -8.73 -2.67
C GLU A 9 -30.43 -8.70 -1.54
N VAL A 10 -30.15 -9.39 -0.42
CA VAL A 10 -31.11 -9.55 0.68
C VAL A 10 -30.53 -9.08 2.01
N ALA A 11 -29.40 -9.64 2.46
CA ALA A 11 -28.84 -9.31 3.78
C ALA A 11 -27.37 -9.73 3.95
N LEU A 12 -26.67 -9.05 4.85
CA LEU A 12 -25.26 -9.30 5.20
C LEU A 12 -24.99 -9.09 6.71
N PRO A 13 -24.05 -9.83 7.33
CA PRO A 13 -23.61 -9.59 8.71
C PRO A 13 -22.64 -8.40 8.79
N LEU A 14 -23.15 -7.18 8.59
CA LEU A 14 -22.33 -5.96 8.46
C LEU A 14 -21.48 -5.65 9.69
N GLU A 15 -21.98 -5.94 10.90
CA GLU A 15 -21.25 -5.67 12.15
C GLU A 15 -19.86 -6.34 12.16
N GLU A 16 -19.82 -7.66 11.92
CA GLU A 16 -18.56 -8.41 11.93
C GLU A 16 -17.69 -8.08 10.70
N ILE A 17 -18.30 -7.88 9.52
CA ILE A 17 -17.58 -7.43 8.31
C ILE A 17 -16.84 -6.10 8.59
N ASN A 18 -17.53 -5.13 9.18
CA ASN A 18 -16.99 -3.81 9.48
C ASN A 18 -15.91 -3.86 10.58
N LYS A 19 -16.14 -4.67 11.62
CA LYS A 19 -15.17 -4.90 12.70
C LYS A 19 -13.87 -5.51 12.18
N GLN A 20 -13.94 -6.55 11.35
CA GLN A 20 -12.74 -7.18 10.78
C GLN A 20 -12.06 -6.28 9.75
N SER A 21 -12.82 -5.55 8.92
CA SER A 21 -12.29 -4.56 7.98
C SER A 21 -11.48 -3.47 8.67
N ALA A 22 -11.94 -2.98 9.82
CA ALA A 22 -11.21 -2.02 10.63
C ALA A 22 -9.96 -2.63 11.26
N ARG A 23 -10.05 -3.85 11.80
CA ARG A 23 -8.92 -4.57 12.41
C ARG A 23 -7.78 -4.80 11.42
N GLU A 24 -8.09 -5.20 10.19
CA GLU A 24 -7.13 -5.54 9.13
C GLU A 24 -6.13 -4.40 8.85
N LYS A 25 -6.59 -3.15 8.96
CA LYS A 25 -5.73 -1.96 8.76
C LYS A 25 -4.61 -1.80 9.77
N SER A 26 -4.59 -2.55 10.87
CA SER A 26 -3.49 -2.58 11.85
C SER A 26 -2.45 -3.68 11.57
N ILE A 27 -2.74 -4.60 10.65
CA ILE A 27 -1.90 -5.77 10.36
C ILE A 27 -0.71 -5.36 9.51
N ARG A 28 0.48 -5.78 9.93
CA ARG A 28 1.78 -5.38 9.34
C ARG A 28 2.67 -6.56 8.96
N HIS A 29 2.10 -7.76 8.92
CA HIS A 29 2.78 -9.01 8.63
C HIS A 29 1.89 -9.85 7.73
N GLY A 30 2.44 -10.37 6.64
CA GLY A 30 1.71 -11.23 5.71
C GLY A 30 0.53 -10.60 4.97
N HIS A 31 0.30 -9.30 5.13
CA HIS A 31 -0.82 -8.58 4.52
C HIS A 31 -0.42 -8.02 3.15
N PRO A 32 -1.27 -8.05 2.10
CA PRO A 32 -0.93 -7.51 0.77
C PRO A 32 -0.40 -6.06 0.74
N SER A 33 -0.74 -5.24 1.74
CA SER A 33 -0.16 -3.89 1.91
C SER A 33 1.33 -3.88 2.23
N THR A 34 1.88 -4.97 2.75
CA THR A 34 3.31 -5.16 2.98
C THR A 34 4.04 -5.74 1.78
N LEU A 35 3.34 -6.11 0.69
CA LEU A 35 3.96 -6.46 -0.59
C LEU A 35 4.44 -5.20 -1.32
N HIS A 36 3.51 -4.27 -1.54
CA HIS A 36 3.76 -2.99 -2.20
C HIS A 36 2.76 -1.93 -1.72
N LEU A 37 3.18 -0.68 -1.68
CA LEU A 37 2.28 0.43 -1.33
C LEU A 37 1.22 0.59 -2.43
N TRP A 38 -0.04 0.75 -2.01
CA TRP A 38 -1.13 1.20 -2.87
C TRP A 38 -2.08 2.03 -2.01
N TRP A 39 -2.48 3.21 -2.49
CA TRP A 39 -3.09 4.25 -1.63
C TRP A 39 -4.53 3.98 -1.22
N ALA A 40 -5.30 3.23 -2.01
CA ALA A 40 -6.68 2.83 -1.70
C ALA A 40 -6.87 1.34 -1.93
N ARG A 41 -6.41 0.53 -0.98
CA ARG A 41 -6.68 -0.92 -0.99
C ARG A 41 -7.93 -1.21 -0.19
N ARG A 42 -8.90 -1.91 -0.79
CA ARG A 42 -10.09 -2.38 -0.06
C ARG A 42 -9.71 -3.46 0.97
N PRO A 43 -10.37 -3.48 2.14
CA PRO A 43 -10.17 -4.56 3.11
C PRO A 43 -10.49 -5.93 2.50
N LEU A 44 -9.65 -6.93 2.74
CA LEU A 44 -9.85 -8.29 2.25
C LEU A 44 -11.11 -8.91 2.87
N ALA A 45 -11.38 -8.64 4.15
CA ALA A 45 -12.61 -9.02 4.82
C ALA A 45 -13.87 -8.62 4.03
N ALA A 46 -13.97 -7.35 3.64
CA ALA A 46 -15.09 -6.84 2.85
C ALA A 46 -15.14 -7.46 1.44
N CYS A 47 -14.00 -7.58 0.74
CA CYS A 47 -13.94 -8.20 -0.59
C CYS A 47 -14.43 -9.65 -0.56
N ARG A 48 -13.97 -10.44 0.43
CA ARG A 48 -14.36 -11.84 0.61
C ARG A 48 -15.85 -12.00 0.88
N ALA A 49 -16.41 -11.19 1.78
CA ALA A 49 -17.83 -11.22 2.09
C ALA A 49 -18.71 -10.88 0.88
N VAL A 50 -18.36 -9.81 0.17
CA VAL A 50 -19.11 -9.37 -1.03
C VAL A 50 -19.06 -10.44 -2.12
N LEU A 51 -17.88 -11.00 -2.41
CA LEU A 51 -17.74 -12.05 -3.43
C LEU A 51 -18.53 -13.30 -3.06
N PHE A 52 -18.40 -13.78 -1.82
CA PHE A 52 -19.16 -14.93 -1.35
C PHE A 52 -20.66 -14.71 -1.48
N ALA A 53 -21.16 -13.57 -0.97
CA ALA A 53 -22.58 -13.24 -1.01
C ALA A 53 -23.13 -12.96 -2.42
N SER A 54 -22.27 -12.55 -3.36
CA SER A 54 -22.65 -12.35 -4.77
C SER A 54 -22.79 -13.67 -5.54
N LEU A 55 -22.15 -14.74 -5.06
CA LEU A 55 -22.15 -16.04 -5.74
C LEU A 55 -23.16 -17.02 -5.13
N VAL A 56 -23.38 -16.93 -3.81
CA VAL A 56 -24.29 -17.80 -3.07
C VAL A 56 -25.75 -17.34 -3.22
N ASP A 57 -26.62 -18.27 -3.61
CA ASP A 57 -28.06 -18.02 -3.70
C ASP A 57 -28.64 -17.72 -2.32
N ASP A 58 -29.60 -16.80 -2.21
CA ASP A 58 -30.34 -16.58 -0.97
C ASP A 58 -31.21 -17.82 -0.66
N PRO A 59 -31.30 -18.27 0.61
CA PRO A 59 -32.11 -19.43 0.97
C PRO A 59 -33.59 -19.36 0.60
N SER A 60 -34.18 -18.18 0.44
CA SER A 60 -35.58 -18.03 0.00
C SER A 60 -35.85 -18.61 -1.41
N GLU A 61 -34.79 -18.84 -2.19
CA GLU A 61 -34.88 -19.37 -3.56
C GLU A 61 -34.91 -20.91 -3.62
N TYR A 62 -34.60 -21.60 -2.53
CA TYR A 62 -34.48 -23.07 -2.52
C TYR A 62 -34.94 -23.77 -1.24
N MET A 63 -35.27 -23.04 -0.19
CA MET A 63 -35.87 -23.59 1.02
C MET A 63 -37.41 -23.67 0.90
N PRO A 64 -38.05 -24.63 1.58
CA PRO A 64 -39.48 -24.87 1.43
C PRO A 64 -40.36 -23.78 2.07
N ASP A 65 -39.84 -23.06 3.07
CA ASP A 65 -40.58 -22.06 3.84
C ASP A 65 -39.66 -20.97 4.41
N GLU A 66 -40.26 -19.85 4.85
CA GLU A 66 -39.56 -18.65 5.33
C GLU A 66 -38.73 -18.90 6.59
N LYS A 67 -39.18 -19.77 7.50
CA LYS A 67 -38.45 -20.10 8.72
C LYS A 67 -37.19 -20.90 8.39
N SER A 68 -37.33 -21.93 7.55
CA SER A 68 -36.19 -22.72 7.06
C SER A 68 -35.19 -21.84 6.27
N ALA A 69 -35.68 -20.89 5.48
CA ALA A 69 -34.85 -19.91 4.78
C ALA A 69 -34.10 -19.00 5.76
N HIS A 70 -34.75 -18.55 6.84
CA HIS A 70 -34.13 -17.75 7.89
C HIS A 70 -33.02 -18.52 8.62
N ASP A 71 -33.29 -19.75 9.06
CA ASP A 71 -32.33 -20.59 9.78
C ASP A 71 -31.08 -20.90 8.93
N GLU A 72 -31.26 -21.17 7.63
CA GLU A 72 -30.15 -21.34 6.70
C GLU A 72 -29.37 -20.04 6.48
N ARG A 73 -30.06 -18.90 6.41
CA ARG A 73 -29.40 -17.59 6.24
C ARG A 73 -28.50 -17.28 7.44
N GLU A 74 -28.97 -17.55 8.65
CA GLU A 74 -28.17 -17.43 9.88
C GLU A 74 -26.95 -18.38 9.88
N ARG A 75 -27.07 -19.59 9.33
CA ARG A 75 -25.91 -20.48 9.13
C ARG A 75 -24.90 -19.88 8.15
N LEU A 76 -25.36 -19.33 7.03
CA LEU A 76 -24.49 -18.67 6.04
C LEU A 76 -23.82 -17.41 6.62
N PHE A 77 -24.50 -16.66 7.49
CA PHE A 77 -23.92 -15.52 8.19
C PHE A 77 -22.80 -15.93 9.13
N ARG A 78 -23.01 -16.97 9.96
CA ARG A 78 -21.94 -17.53 10.80
C ARG A 78 -20.73 -18.00 9.99
N LEU A 79 -20.96 -18.51 8.77
CA LEU A 79 -19.87 -18.84 7.85
C LEU A 79 -19.13 -17.59 7.36
N ILE A 80 -19.85 -16.53 6.96
CA ILE A 80 -19.25 -15.24 6.58
C ILE A 80 -18.44 -14.64 7.74
N GLU A 81 -18.98 -14.61 8.96
CA GLU A 81 -18.30 -14.11 10.16
C GLU A 81 -16.95 -14.81 10.40
N ARG A 82 -16.93 -16.14 10.28
CA ARG A 82 -15.69 -16.93 10.34
C ARG A 82 -14.77 -16.59 9.16
N LEU A 83 -15.32 -16.48 7.95
CA LEU A 83 -14.56 -16.17 6.74
C LEU A 83 -13.88 -14.81 6.83
N VAL A 84 -14.54 -13.76 7.32
CA VAL A 84 -13.99 -12.39 7.35
C VAL A 84 -12.92 -12.18 8.42
N ASN A 85 -12.83 -13.07 9.41
CA ASN A 85 -11.80 -12.99 10.44
C ASN A 85 -10.41 -13.29 9.85
N TRP A 86 -9.50 -12.32 9.98
CA TRP A 86 -8.12 -12.43 9.49
C TRP A 86 -7.39 -13.67 10.02
N ASP A 87 -7.64 -14.07 11.26
CA ASP A 87 -6.92 -15.18 11.90
C ASP A 87 -7.25 -16.54 11.23
N ASN A 88 -8.36 -16.60 10.48
CA ASN A 88 -8.80 -17.80 9.77
C ASN A 88 -8.32 -17.83 8.30
N LEU A 89 -7.45 -16.91 7.85
CA LEU A 89 -7.04 -16.78 6.44
C LEU A 89 -6.42 -18.06 5.86
N ASN A 90 -5.81 -18.88 6.72
CA ASN A 90 -5.15 -20.14 6.36
C ASN A 90 -5.94 -21.39 6.79
N ASP A 91 -7.19 -21.24 7.25
CA ASP A 91 -8.05 -22.38 7.61
C ASP A 91 -8.63 -23.03 6.34
N GLU A 92 -7.92 -24.01 5.80
CA GLU A 92 -8.34 -24.71 4.58
C GLU A 92 -9.69 -25.44 4.74
N LYS A 93 -10.07 -25.86 5.95
CA LYS A 93 -11.38 -26.51 6.16
C LYS A 93 -12.51 -25.50 6.01
N LEU A 94 -12.34 -24.31 6.60
CA LEU A 94 -13.28 -23.20 6.44
C LEU A 94 -13.43 -22.77 4.98
N PHE A 95 -12.33 -22.65 4.24
CA PHE A 95 -12.41 -22.30 2.81
C PHE A 95 -13.02 -23.44 1.98
N ALA A 96 -12.85 -24.70 2.36
CA ALA A 96 -13.56 -25.82 1.73
C ALA A 96 -15.08 -25.75 1.97
N GLU A 97 -15.52 -25.39 3.19
CA GLU A 97 -16.94 -25.12 3.49
C GLU A 97 -17.49 -24.01 2.58
N ALA A 98 -16.76 -22.89 2.43
CA ALA A 98 -17.17 -21.78 1.58
C ALA A 98 -17.26 -22.16 0.09
N ARG A 99 -16.25 -22.88 -0.42
CA ARG A 99 -16.24 -23.38 -1.80
C ARG A 99 -17.41 -24.31 -2.09
N LEU A 100 -17.78 -25.16 -1.13
CA LEU A 100 -18.94 -26.05 -1.27
C LEU A 100 -20.25 -25.26 -1.42
N GLU A 101 -20.46 -24.19 -0.66
CA GLU A 101 -21.68 -23.36 -0.80
C GLU A 101 -21.75 -22.61 -2.13
N ILE A 102 -20.60 -22.12 -2.61
CA ILE A 102 -20.50 -21.53 -3.95
C ILE A 102 -20.81 -22.62 -4.99
N ALA A 103 -20.24 -23.81 -4.87
CA ALA A 103 -20.46 -24.91 -5.80
C ALA A 103 -21.92 -25.36 -5.85
N ARG A 104 -22.62 -25.43 -4.70
CA ARG A 104 -24.07 -25.67 -4.63
C ARG A 104 -24.87 -24.65 -5.43
N SER A 105 -24.53 -23.38 -5.29
CA SER A 105 -25.21 -22.30 -6.01
C SER A 105 -24.92 -22.34 -7.50
N VAL A 106 -23.67 -22.61 -7.90
CA VAL A 106 -23.30 -22.82 -9.31
C VAL A 106 -24.03 -24.03 -9.89
N ALA A 107 -24.07 -25.15 -9.17
CA ALA A 107 -24.72 -26.38 -9.59
C ALA A 107 -26.24 -26.20 -9.78
N ARG A 108 -26.93 -25.53 -8.85
CA ARG A 108 -28.35 -25.15 -9.00
C ARG A 108 -28.60 -24.28 -10.22
N ASN A 109 -27.69 -23.35 -10.51
CA ASN A 109 -27.79 -22.47 -11.67
C ASN A 109 -27.53 -23.19 -12.99
N LEU A 110 -26.80 -24.30 -12.99
CA LEU A 110 -26.52 -25.13 -14.16
C LEU A 110 -27.46 -26.35 -14.29
N GLY A 111 -28.20 -26.71 -13.25
CA GLY A 111 -29.03 -27.92 -13.22
C GLY A 111 -28.21 -29.21 -13.15
N VAL A 112 -27.07 -29.18 -12.47
CA VAL A 112 -26.14 -30.33 -12.32
C VAL A 112 -25.97 -30.70 -10.85
N GLU A 113 -25.45 -31.89 -10.58
CA GLU A 113 -25.09 -32.31 -9.23
C GLU A 113 -23.80 -31.64 -8.74
N VAL A 114 -23.68 -31.46 -7.43
CA VAL A 114 -22.47 -30.94 -6.80
C VAL A 114 -21.45 -32.08 -6.69
N PRO A 115 -20.21 -31.89 -7.15
CA PRO A 115 -19.18 -32.92 -7.01
C PRO A 115 -18.82 -33.17 -5.54
N VAL A 116 -18.36 -34.39 -5.25
CA VAL A 116 -17.95 -34.82 -3.91
C VAL A 116 -16.43 -34.68 -3.75
N GLY A 117 -16.00 -34.05 -2.67
CA GLY A 117 -14.59 -33.88 -2.31
C GLY A 117 -13.99 -32.54 -2.73
N ASP A 118 -13.09 -32.01 -1.90
CA ASP A 118 -12.56 -30.64 -2.06
C ASP A 118 -11.82 -30.43 -3.40
N ALA A 119 -11.03 -31.41 -3.85
CA ALA A 119 -10.33 -31.32 -5.15
C ALA A 119 -11.32 -31.22 -6.33
N ALA A 120 -12.36 -32.05 -6.34
CA ALA A 120 -13.38 -32.04 -7.38
C ALA A 120 -14.24 -30.76 -7.32
N ILE A 121 -14.51 -30.23 -6.12
CA ILE A 121 -15.18 -28.94 -5.95
C ILE A 121 -14.32 -27.80 -6.51
N ARG A 122 -13.00 -27.77 -6.23
CA ARG A 122 -12.09 -26.76 -6.77
C ARG A 122 -12.05 -26.81 -8.29
N GLU A 123 -11.93 -28.00 -8.88
CA GLU A 123 -11.95 -28.18 -10.34
C GLU A 123 -13.29 -27.73 -10.94
N PHE A 124 -14.41 -28.09 -10.29
CA PHE A 124 -15.73 -27.65 -10.71
C PHE A 124 -15.89 -26.14 -10.66
N LEU A 125 -15.43 -25.47 -9.59
CA LEU A 125 -15.46 -24.00 -9.54
C LEU A 125 -14.55 -23.39 -10.61
N ALA A 126 -13.34 -23.91 -10.80
CA ALA A 126 -12.42 -23.41 -11.82
C ALA A 126 -12.99 -23.52 -13.24
N THR A 127 -13.82 -24.54 -13.52
CA THR A 127 -14.35 -24.82 -14.87
C THR A 127 -15.78 -24.35 -15.10
N LYS A 128 -16.63 -24.33 -14.07
CA LYS A 128 -18.07 -24.06 -14.17
C LYS A 128 -18.52 -22.74 -13.56
N ALA A 129 -17.79 -22.19 -12.59
CA ALA A 129 -18.11 -20.87 -12.08
C ALA A 129 -17.67 -19.78 -13.09
N PRO A 130 -18.41 -18.67 -13.21
CA PRO A 130 -17.94 -17.53 -13.98
C PRO A 130 -16.66 -16.97 -13.33
N PRO A 131 -15.70 -16.49 -14.13
CA PRO A 131 -14.53 -15.83 -13.59
C PRO A 131 -14.95 -14.49 -12.96
N VAL A 132 -14.28 -14.10 -11.88
CA VAL A 132 -14.47 -12.79 -11.26
C VAL A 132 -13.64 -11.77 -12.03
N LEU A 133 -14.25 -10.66 -12.44
CA LEU A 133 -13.57 -9.55 -13.11
C LEU A 133 -13.54 -8.31 -12.22
N ASP A 134 -12.35 -7.74 -12.06
CA ASP A 134 -12.13 -6.39 -11.55
C ASP A 134 -11.33 -5.57 -12.57
N PRO A 135 -11.98 -4.64 -13.32
CA PRO A 135 -11.33 -3.78 -14.29
C PRO A 135 -10.52 -2.61 -13.69
N PHE A 136 -10.64 -2.38 -12.38
CA PHE A 136 -9.95 -1.34 -11.61
C PHE A 136 -9.18 -1.95 -10.44
N ALA A 137 -8.42 -3.00 -10.75
CA ALA A 137 -7.90 -3.92 -9.73
C ALA A 137 -6.99 -3.26 -8.70
N GLY A 138 -6.30 -2.15 -9.05
CA GLY A 138 -5.50 -1.36 -8.14
C GLY A 138 -4.58 -2.20 -7.25
N GLY A 139 -4.88 -2.25 -5.96
CA GLY A 139 -4.11 -2.98 -4.94
C GLY A 139 -4.31 -4.50 -4.90
N GLY A 140 -5.24 -5.04 -5.70
CA GLY A 140 -5.48 -6.46 -5.96
C GLY A 140 -6.34 -7.21 -4.95
N SER A 141 -7.10 -6.53 -4.10
CA SER A 141 -7.89 -7.18 -3.03
C SER A 141 -9.00 -8.09 -3.55
N ILE A 142 -9.83 -7.60 -4.49
CA ILE A 142 -10.95 -8.35 -5.05
C ILE A 142 -10.47 -9.62 -5.77
N PRO A 143 -9.54 -9.55 -6.74
CA PRO A 143 -9.14 -10.76 -7.45
C PRO A 143 -8.33 -11.73 -6.57
N LEU A 144 -7.62 -11.25 -5.53
CA LEU A 144 -6.97 -12.11 -4.54
C LEU A 144 -7.98 -12.96 -3.76
N GLU A 145 -9.05 -12.33 -3.26
CA GLU A 145 -10.07 -13.04 -2.50
C GLU A 145 -10.94 -13.94 -3.38
N ALA A 146 -11.16 -13.58 -4.65
CA ALA A 146 -11.78 -14.48 -5.62
C ALA A 146 -10.99 -15.79 -5.77
N GLN A 147 -9.66 -15.68 -5.89
CA GLN A 147 -8.78 -16.83 -6.01
C GLN A 147 -8.74 -17.69 -4.74
N ARG A 148 -8.83 -17.05 -3.56
CA ARG A 148 -8.93 -17.74 -2.25
C ARG A 148 -10.23 -18.54 -2.12
N LEU A 149 -11.32 -18.03 -2.70
CA LEU A 149 -12.61 -18.73 -2.82
C LEU A 149 -12.63 -19.77 -3.96
N GLY A 150 -11.49 -20.08 -4.59
CA GLY A 150 -11.36 -21.11 -5.62
C GLY A 150 -11.81 -20.67 -7.02
N LEU A 151 -12.06 -19.39 -7.24
CA LEU A 151 -12.56 -18.87 -8.51
C LEU A 151 -11.42 -18.45 -9.44
N ARG A 152 -11.69 -18.44 -10.75
CA ARG A 152 -10.80 -17.78 -11.71
C ARG A 152 -10.89 -16.27 -11.51
N ALA A 153 -9.76 -15.58 -11.50
CA ALA A 153 -9.69 -14.13 -11.28
C ALA A 153 -9.10 -13.41 -12.49
N TYR A 154 -9.85 -12.47 -13.06
CA TYR A 154 -9.43 -11.57 -14.12
C TYR A 154 -9.29 -10.17 -13.53
N ALA A 155 -8.09 -9.61 -13.66
CA ALA A 155 -7.77 -8.30 -13.14
C ALA A 155 -7.19 -7.44 -14.26
N SER A 156 -7.58 -6.18 -14.31
CA SER A 156 -6.88 -5.19 -15.12
C SER A 156 -6.75 -3.88 -14.40
N ASP A 157 -5.79 -3.09 -14.87
CA ASP A 157 -5.64 -1.69 -14.47
C ASP A 157 -4.88 -0.96 -15.58
N LEU A 158 -5.14 0.33 -15.76
CA LEU A 158 -4.36 1.16 -16.67
C LEU A 158 -2.94 1.36 -16.14
N ASN A 159 -2.78 1.40 -14.81
CA ASN A 159 -1.55 1.70 -14.11
C ASN A 159 -0.61 0.48 -14.06
N PRO A 160 0.59 0.57 -14.68
CA PRO A 160 1.59 -0.50 -14.67
C PRO A 160 1.96 -1.03 -13.28
N VAL A 161 1.99 -0.16 -12.27
CA VAL A 161 2.35 -0.55 -10.90
C VAL A 161 1.24 -1.43 -10.30
N ALA A 162 -0.03 -1.06 -10.48
CA ALA A 162 -1.18 -1.88 -10.07
C ALA A 162 -1.18 -3.25 -10.76
N VAL A 163 -0.91 -3.26 -12.08
CA VAL A 163 -0.81 -4.49 -12.87
C VAL A 163 0.25 -5.43 -12.29
N LEU A 164 1.44 -4.92 -11.96
CA LEU A 164 2.50 -5.72 -11.36
C LEU A 164 2.13 -6.24 -9.97
N ILE A 165 1.50 -5.41 -9.13
CA ILE A 165 1.01 -5.83 -7.80
C ILE A 165 0.06 -7.02 -7.96
N ASN A 166 -0.89 -6.93 -8.90
CA ASN A 166 -1.80 -8.01 -9.19
C ASN A 166 -1.06 -9.26 -9.71
N LYS A 167 -0.13 -9.12 -10.66
CA LYS A 167 0.68 -10.25 -11.14
C LYS A 167 1.38 -10.99 -10.00
N ALA A 168 1.99 -10.24 -9.08
CA ALA A 168 2.66 -10.79 -7.91
C ALA A 168 1.73 -11.43 -6.87
N LEU A 169 0.48 -10.98 -6.75
CA LEU A 169 -0.49 -11.54 -5.81
C LEU A 169 -1.18 -12.79 -6.33
N ILE A 170 -1.59 -12.79 -7.61
CA ILE A 170 -2.52 -13.81 -8.13
C ILE A 170 -2.01 -14.54 -9.38
N GLU A 171 -1.07 -14.00 -10.16
CA GLU A 171 -0.62 -14.64 -11.42
C GLU A 171 0.64 -15.48 -11.24
N ILE A 172 1.62 -14.99 -10.47
CA ILE A 172 2.91 -15.66 -10.26
C ILE A 172 2.79 -16.83 -9.26
N PRO A 173 2.20 -16.67 -8.05
CA PRO A 173 2.19 -17.73 -7.03
C PRO A 173 1.57 -19.07 -7.50
N PRO A 174 0.41 -19.11 -8.19
CA PRO A 174 -0.17 -20.38 -8.63
C PRO A 174 0.69 -21.15 -9.65
N ARG A 175 1.55 -20.47 -10.44
CA ARG A 175 2.41 -21.13 -11.44
C ARG A 175 3.47 -22.02 -10.80
N PHE A 176 3.84 -21.72 -9.56
CA PHE A 176 4.91 -22.37 -8.82
C PHE A 176 4.43 -22.97 -7.49
N ALA A 177 3.13 -23.18 -7.37
CA ALA A 177 2.52 -23.78 -6.20
C ALA A 177 3.08 -25.19 -5.93
N ASN A 178 3.33 -25.48 -4.66
CA ASN A 178 3.82 -26.75 -4.14
C ASN A 178 5.16 -27.21 -4.75
N ARG A 179 6.01 -26.27 -5.17
CA ARG A 179 7.35 -26.56 -5.68
C ARG A 179 8.43 -26.20 -4.64
N PRO A 180 9.56 -26.94 -4.59
CA PRO A 180 10.71 -26.56 -3.78
C PRO A 180 11.38 -25.29 -4.36
N PRO A 181 12.16 -24.55 -3.54
CA PRO A 181 13.02 -23.50 -4.04
C PRO A 181 14.12 -24.06 -4.94
N VAL A 182 14.69 -23.19 -5.77
CA VAL A 182 15.74 -23.55 -6.74
C VAL A 182 17.14 -23.17 -6.26
N HIS A 183 17.26 -22.33 -5.22
CA HIS A 183 18.56 -21.94 -4.71
C HIS A 183 19.39 -23.16 -4.25
N PRO A 184 20.73 -23.12 -4.38
CA PRO A 184 21.59 -24.18 -3.86
C PRO A 184 21.39 -24.39 -2.36
N PRO A 185 21.58 -25.61 -1.83
CA PRO A 185 21.55 -25.86 -0.39
C PRO A 185 22.51 -24.93 0.34
N LEU A 186 22.04 -24.31 1.43
CA LEU A 186 22.90 -23.52 2.29
C LEU A 186 23.97 -24.46 2.87
N THR A 187 25.26 -24.18 2.62
CA THR A 187 26.33 -24.76 3.44
C THR A 187 26.00 -24.46 4.91
N PRO A 188 26.08 -25.43 5.85
CA PRO A 188 25.81 -25.19 7.26
C PRO A 188 26.79 -24.16 7.81
N GLY A 189 26.39 -22.89 7.76
CA GLY A 189 27.00 -21.77 8.44
C GLY A 189 26.25 -21.48 9.73
N PRO A 190 26.86 -20.78 10.69
CA PRO A 190 26.21 -20.47 11.96
C PRO A 190 24.94 -19.63 11.69
N SER A 191 23.79 -20.24 11.97
CA SER A 191 22.48 -19.58 11.85
C SER A 191 22.46 -18.33 12.75
N PRO A 192 21.95 -17.17 12.28
CA PRO A 192 21.77 -16.02 13.15
C PRO A 192 20.82 -16.39 14.28
N ARG A 193 21.31 -16.26 15.51
CA ARG A 193 20.60 -16.58 16.75
C ARG A 193 19.20 -15.95 16.74
N ARG A 194 18.16 -16.77 16.58
CA ARG A 194 16.83 -16.45 17.12
C ARG A 194 16.95 -16.40 18.65
N GLY A 195 16.26 -15.45 19.25
CA GLY A 195 16.27 -15.20 20.69
C GLY A 195 16.09 -16.45 21.55
N GLU A 196 16.72 -16.39 22.71
CA GLU A 196 16.85 -17.42 23.74
C GLU A 196 15.59 -18.29 23.94
N GLY A 197 15.74 -19.61 23.77
CA GLY A 197 14.78 -20.62 24.22
C GLY A 197 14.61 -21.86 23.31
N GLY A 198 14.90 -21.76 22.01
CA GLY A 198 14.72 -22.87 21.07
C GLY A 198 15.95 -23.77 20.97
N ARG A 199 15.77 -25.08 21.21
CA ARG A 199 16.78 -26.11 20.85
C ARG A 199 17.14 -25.93 19.37
N GLY A 200 18.44 -25.99 19.05
CA GLY A 200 18.91 -25.93 17.68
C GLY A 200 18.36 -27.10 16.87
N GLU A 201 17.33 -26.87 16.09
CA GLU A 201 16.86 -27.82 15.09
C GLU A 201 17.74 -27.65 13.84
N GLU A 202 18.43 -28.73 13.45
CA GLU A 202 19.02 -28.87 12.13
C GLU A 202 17.95 -28.58 11.07
N GLN A 203 18.23 -27.65 10.15
CA GLN A 203 17.28 -27.39 9.05
C GLN A 203 17.18 -28.67 8.21
N PRO A 204 15.98 -29.26 8.04
CA PRO A 204 15.81 -30.41 7.16
C PRO A 204 16.28 -30.03 5.76
N SER A 205 16.91 -30.97 5.05
CA SER A 205 17.35 -30.73 3.68
C SER A 205 16.18 -30.22 2.82
N LEU A 206 16.45 -29.33 1.85
CA LEU A 206 15.43 -28.75 0.96
C LEU A 206 14.54 -29.82 0.28
N PHE A 207 15.06 -31.04 0.17
CA PHE A 207 14.43 -32.22 -0.44
C PHE A 207 13.57 -33.06 0.52
N GLN A 208 13.65 -32.83 1.84
CA GLN A 208 12.88 -33.59 2.85
C GLN A 208 11.67 -32.83 3.39
N LYS A 209 11.54 -31.54 3.05
CA LYS A 209 10.41 -30.69 3.45
C LYS A 209 9.31 -30.71 2.38
N GLU A 210 8.07 -30.96 2.80
CA GLU A 210 6.90 -30.73 1.94
C GLU A 210 6.67 -29.23 1.77
N TRP A 211 6.66 -28.75 0.53
CA TRP A 211 6.42 -27.34 0.20
C TRP A 211 4.95 -27.13 -0.13
N ARG A 212 4.28 -26.24 0.61
CA ARG A 212 2.84 -25.95 0.43
C ARG A 212 2.63 -24.55 -0.14
N GLY A 213 1.69 -24.41 -1.07
CA GLY A 213 1.41 -23.13 -1.73
C GLY A 213 2.66 -22.56 -2.38
N ALA A 214 2.92 -21.26 -2.21
CA ALA A 214 4.08 -20.58 -2.81
C ALA A 214 5.32 -20.51 -1.90
N GLN A 215 5.44 -21.39 -0.89
CA GLN A 215 6.55 -21.35 0.08
C GLN A 215 7.95 -21.49 -0.54
N GLY A 216 8.12 -22.31 -1.59
CA GLY A 216 9.41 -22.44 -2.28
C GLY A 216 9.82 -21.14 -2.96
N LEU A 217 8.87 -20.48 -3.63
CA LEU A 217 9.06 -19.16 -4.22
C LEU A 217 9.41 -18.11 -3.17
N ALA A 218 8.72 -18.11 -2.03
CA ALA A 218 9.01 -17.19 -0.92
C ALA A 218 10.43 -17.36 -0.38
N GLU A 219 10.91 -18.60 -0.29
CA GLU A 219 12.25 -18.92 0.17
C GLU A 219 13.33 -18.45 -0.80
N ASP A 220 13.15 -18.65 -2.10
CA ASP A 220 14.07 -18.09 -3.10
C ASP A 220 14.11 -16.56 -3.03
N VAL A 221 12.97 -15.89 -2.87
CA VAL A 221 12.94 -14.42 -2.69
C VAL A 221 13.79 -14.01 -1.47
N ARG A 222 13.74 -14.75 -0.36
CA ARG A 222 14.62 -14.50 0.80
C ARG A 222 16.08 -14.76 0.46
N TYR A 223 16.39 -15.89 -0.15
CA TYR A 223 17.76 -16.30 -0.46
C TYR A 223 18.45 -15.29 -1.38
N TYR A 224 17.84 -14.99 -2.53
CA TYR A 224 18.41 -14.06 -3.50
C TYR A 224 18.34 -12.61 -3.01
N GLY A 225 17.34 -12.24 -2.22
CA GLY A 225 17.29 -10.92 -1.58
C GLY A 225 18.38 -10.73 -0.53
N LYS A 226 18.75 -11.77 0.24
CA LYS A 226 19.92 -11.76 1.12
C LYS A 226 21.20 -11.63 0.31
N TRP A 227 21.34 -12.41 -0.76
CA TRP A 227 22.50 -12.31 -1.64
C TRP A 227 22.66 -10.89 -2.22
N MET A 228 21.57 -10.28 -2.71
CA MET A 228 21.60 -8.90 -3.20
C MET A 228 22.06 -7.92 -2.12
N ARG A 229 21.55 -8.06 -0.89
CA ARG A 229 21.99 -7.22 0.24
C ARG A 229 23.48 -7.37 0.52
N ASP A 230 23.98 -8.60 0.57
CA ASP A 230 25.38 -8.88 0.89
C ASP A 230 26.32 -8.41 -0.24
N GLU A 231 25.89 -8.55 -1.48
CA GLU A 231 26.64 -8.07 -2.65
C GLU A 231 26.66 -6.54 -2.73
N ALA A 232 25.53 -5.88 -2.42
CA ALA A 232 25.48 -4.43 -2.28
C ALA A 232 26.42 -3.94 -1.16
N GLU A 233 26.49 -4.62 -0.01
CA GLU A 233 27.38 -4.23 1.08
C GLU A 233 28.86 -4.26 0.65
N LYS A 234 29.27 -5.24 -0.17
CA LYS A 234 30.64 -5.27 -0.72
C LYS A 234 30.92 -4.06 -1.62
N ARG A 235 29.95 -3.67 -2.46
CA ARG A 235 30.11 -2.60 -3.45
C ARG A 235 30.06 -1.21 -2.82
N ILE A 236 29.13 -0.98 -1.88
CA ILE A 236 28.83 0.37 -1.35
C ILE A 236 28.80 0.45 0.18
N GLY A 237 29.12 -0.61 0.91
CA GLY A 237 29.15 -0.60 2.38
C GLY A 237 30.14 0.41 2.98
N HIS A 238 31.18 0.78 2.23
CA HIS A 238 32.11 1.85 2.60
C HIS A 238 31.44 3.22 2.72
N LEU A 239 30.30 3.45 2.05
CA LEU A 239 29.49 4.68 2.18
C LEU A 239 28.61 4.71 3.45
N TYR A 240 28.55 3.58 4.17
CA TYR A 240 27.73 3.35 5.36
C TYR A 240 28.59 2.94 6.56
N PRO A 241 29.52 3.80 7.02
CA PRO A 241 30.48 3.47 8.06
C PRO A 241 29.78 3.21 9.41
N LYS A 242 30.35 2.28 10.18
CA LYS A 242 30.01 2.09 11.59
C LYS A 242 30.50 3.28 12.42
N VAL A 243 29.86 3.49 13.57
CA VAL A 243 30.29 4.52 14.54
C VAL A 243 31.09 3.88 15.66
N SER A 244 32.25 4.45 15.98
CA SER A 244 33.16 3.97 17.03
C SER A 244 32.87 4.70 18.34
N VAL A 245 32.43 3.97 19.37
CA VAL A 245 32.01 4.55 20.65
C VAL A 245 32.63 3.87 21.85
N ILE A 246 32.70 4.61 22.95
CA ILE A 246 33.03 4.12 24.29
C ILE A 246 31.80 4.29 25.18
N ALA A 247 31.46 3.24 25.92
CA ALA A 247 30.38 3.29 26.91
C ALA A 247 30.89 3.95 28.19
N ASN A 248 30.17 4.95 28.66
CA ASN A 248 30.43 5.63 29.93
C ASN A 248 29.89 4.80 31.11
N PRO A 249 30.41 5.00 32.34
CA PRO A 249 29.92 4.30 33.53
C PRO A 249 28.43 4.50 33.82
N ASP A 250 27.87 5.64 33.42
CA ASP A 250 26.45 5.99 33.55
C ASP A 250 25.55 5.30 32.49
N GLY A 251 26.13 4.50 31.60
CA GLY A 251 25.42 3.78 30.54
C GLY A 251 25.18 4.60 29.27
N THR A 252 25.67 5.84 29.20
CA THR A 252 25.67 6.65 27.97
C THR A 252 26.85 6.29 27.06
N TYR A 253 26.90 6.86 25.85
CA TYR A 253 27.95 6.60 24.87
C TYR A 253 28.55 7.91 24.37
N ARG A 254 29.87 7.92 24.17
CA ARG A 254 30.58 8.99 23.47
C ARG A 254 31.37 8.43 22.30
N HIS A 255 31.69 9.29 21.33
CA HIS A 255 32.62 8.96 20.27
C HIS A 255 34.00 8.62 20.84
N ALA A 256 34.63 7.60 20.27
CA ALA A 256 36.04 7.30 20.51
C ALA A 256 36.91 8.30 19.73
N THR A 257 37.99 8.79 20.33
CA THR A 257 38.94 9.67 19.63
C THR A 257 39.80 8.85 18.65
N PRO A 258 40.41 9.48 17.63
CA PRO A 258 41.34 8.78 16.73
C PRO A 258 42.49 8.06 17.47
N GLU A 259 43.03 8.68 18.52
CA GLU A 259 44.07 8.10 19.38
C GLU A 259 43.57 6.88 20.15
N GLU A 260 42.33 6.95 20.67
CA GLU A 260 41.71 5.82 21.37
C GLU A 260 41.45 4.65 20.41
N ILE A 261 41.03 4.92 19.17
CA ILE A 261 40.80 3.91 18.12
C ILE A 261 42.07 3.15 17.77
N GLN A 262 43.23 3.82 17.80
CA GLN A 262 44.52 3.20 17.54
C GLN A 262 45.09 2.44 18.77
N ASN A 263 44.55 2.67 19.97
CA ASN A 263 45.03 2.07 21.21
C ASN A 263 44.27 0.77 21.56
N SER A 264 44.97 -0.36 21.56
CA SER A 264 44.41 -1.68 21.86
C SER A 264 43.87 -1.86 23.29
N LYS A 265 44.16 -0.94 24.23
CA LYS A 265 43.63 -0.96 25.60
C LYS A 265 42.23 -0.35 25.75
N SER A 266 41.77 0.42 24.76
CA SER A 266 40.47 1.11 24.80
C SER A 266 39.33 0.12 24.52
N LYS A 267 38.28 0.09 25.36
CA LYS A 267 37.09 -0.75 25.15
C LYS A 267 36.15 -0.12 24.11
N ILE A 268 36.56 -0.14 22.85
CA ILE A 268 35.82 0.45 21.74
C ILE A 268 34.76 -0.51 21.22
N GLN A 269 33.59 0.04 20.93
CA GLN A 269 32.49 -0.65 20.27
C GLN A 269 32.24 -0.01 18.92
N HIS A 270 32.20 -0.83 17.86
CA HIS A 270 31.81 -0.39 16.52
C HIS A 270 30.35 -0.73 16.30
N LEU A 271 29.49 0.27 16.37
CA LEU A 271 28.04 0.11 16.27
C LEU A 271 27.57 0.40 14.85
N THR A 272 26.60 -0.40 14.38
CA THR A 272 25.93 -0.15 13.11
C THR A 272 25.03 1.08 13.23
N VAL A 273 25.17 2.00 12.28
CA VAL A 273 24.28 3.17 12.19
C VAL A 273 22.94 2.72 11.62
N ILE A 274 21.85 3.16 12.24
CA ILE A 274 20.47 2.94 11.80
C ILE A 274 20.06 4.05 10.82
N ALA A 275 20.29 5.29 11.22
CA ALA A 275 19.91 6.46 10.45
C ALA A 275 20.84 7.65 10.72
N TRP A 276 21.05 8.45 9.68
CA TRP A 276 21.62 9.79 9.75
C TRP A 276 20.49 10.80 9.68
N LEU A 277 20.40 11.69 10.68
CA LEU A 277 19.34 12.69 10.74
C LEU A 277 19.89 14.04 10.28
N TRP A 278 19.34 14.58 9.20
CA TRP A 278 19.82 15.77 8.53
C TRP A 278 18.81 16.91 8.67
N ALA A 279 19.29 18.15 8.78
CA ALA A 279 18.49 19.35 8.53
C ALA A 279 18.90 19.96 7.20
N ARG A 280 17.92 20.39 6.40
CA ARG A 280 18.18 21.27 5.25
C ARG A 280 18.68 22.63 5.75
N THR A 281 19.49 23.32 4.96
CA THR A 281 20.08 24.60 5.36
C THR A 281 19.93 25.67 4.30
N VAL A 282 19.87 26.93 4.72
CA VAL A 282 19.90 28.12 3.85
C VAL A 282 20.74 29.21 4.51
N LYS A 283 21.14 30.26 3.79
CA LYS A 283 21.83 31.42 4.40
C LYS A 283 20.83 32.37 5.05
N CYS A 284 21.15 32.89 6.23
CA CYS A 284 20.35 33.92 6.88
C CYS A 284 20.29 35.19 6.00
N PRO A 285 19.09 35.73 5.70
CA PRO A 285 18.96 36.93 4.86
C PRO A 285 19.47 38.20 5.55
N ASN A 286 19.64 38.19 6.88
CA ASN A 286 20.24 39.31 7.60
C ASN A 286 21.74 39.40 7.25
N PRO A 287 22.21 40.44 6.54
CA PRO A 287 23.58 40.54 6.09
C PRO A 287 24.60 40.58 7.24
N ALA A 288 24.21 41.12 8.40
CA ALA A 288 25.06 41.12 9.59
C ALA A 288 25.28 39.70 10.13
N CYS A 289 24.26 38.85 10.03
CA CYS A 289 24.33 37.44 10.45
C CYS A 289 25.01 36.59 9.37
N GLY A 290 24.39 36.43 8.20
CA GLY A 290 24.90 35.60 7.10
C GLY A 290 25.15 34.12 7.45
N ALA A 291 24.63 33.66 8.58
CA ALA A 291 24.89 32.31 9.07
C ALA A 291 24.20 31.24 8.22
N THR A 292 24.80 30.06 8.13
CA THR A 292 24.11 28.88 7.60
C THR A 292 23.10 28.41 8.64
N MET A 293 21.80 28.62 8.37
CA MET A 293 20.73 28.28 9.30
C MET A 293 20.10 26.92 8.98
N PRO A 294 20.03 26.00 9.95
CA PRO A 294 19.32 24.74 9.80
C PRO A 294 17.81 24.93 9.86
N LEU A 295 17.10 24.23 8.99
CA LEU A 295 15.64 24.16 8.92
C LEU A 295 15.22 22.82 9.54
N ALA A 296 14.66 22.88 10.74
CA ALA A 296 14.19 21.71 11.47
C ALA A 296 12.81 21.97 12.06
N ARG A 297 11.91 21.00 11.94
CA ARG A 297 10.59 21.02 12.57
C ARG A 297 10.69 20.69 14.06
N SER A 298 11.63 19.81 14.43
CA SER A 298 11.84 19.40 15.82
C SER A 298 13.28 18.98 16.05
N PHE A 299 13.77 19.22 17.28
CA PHE A 299 15.06 18.71 17.74
C PHE A 299 14.93 17.47 18.64
N TRP A 300 13.73 16.93 18.84
CA TRP A 300 13.51 15.72 19.62
C TRP A 300 13.97 14.47 18.87
N LEU A 301 14.83 13.67 19.51
CA LEU A 301 15.24 12.35 19.04
C LEU A 301 14.43 11.22 19.70
N SER A 302 14.07 11.42 20.99
CA SER A 302 13.24 10.52 21.76
C SER A 302 12.46 11.29 22.82
N THR A 303 11.15 11.13 22.83
CA THR A 303 10.26 11.66 23.88
C THR A 303 9.89 10.60 24.94
N LYS A 304 10.50 9.41 24.89
CA LYS A 304 10.24 8.32 25.83
C LYS A 304 10.68 8.70 27.24
N LYS A 305 9.75 8.75 28.19
CA LYS A 305 10.02 9.05 29.61
C LYS A 305 11.16 8.15 30.14
N GLY A 306 12.14 8.76 30.82
CA GLY A 306 13.34 8.07 31.33
C GLY A 306 14.39 7.69 30.28
N LYS A 307 14.12 7.93 28.98
CA LYS A 307 15.06 7.73 27.86
C LYS A 307 14.92 8.88 26.84
N GLN A 308 14.78 10.10 27.35
CA GLN A 308 14.66 11.30 26.53
C GLN A 308 16.02 11.62 25.90
N ALA A 309 15.96 12.07 24.64
CA ALA A 309 17.13 12.50 23.90
C ALA A 309 16.76 13.61 22.91
N TRP A 310 17.63 14.60 22.75
CA TRP A 310 17.42 15.71 21.82
C TRP A 310 18.73 16.22 21.24
N VAL A 311 18.61 16.88 20.10
CA VAL A 311 19.68 17.64 19.48
C VAL A 311 19.73 19.02 20.11
N GLN A 312 20.90 19.40 20.61
CA GLN A 312 21.19 20.74 21.12
C GLN A 312 21.99 21.51 20.06
N PRO A 313 21.38 22.49 19.37
CA PRO A 313 22.13 23.40 18.52
C PRO A 313 23.00 24.31 19.39
N ILE A 314 24.26 24.45 18.99
CA ILE A 314 25.25 25.34 19.60
C ILE A 314 25.67 26.35 18.54
N VAL A 315 25.38 27.62 18.79
CA VAL A 315 25.66 28.71 17.85
C VAL A 315 27.13 29.12 17.96
N ASP A 316 27.84 29.11 16.84
CA ASP A 316 29.15 29.72 16.70
C ASP A 316 29.01 31.03 15.91
N ASN A 317 28.92 32.14 16.65
CA ASN A 317 28.78 33.47 16.05
C ASN A 317 30.01 33.92 15.26
N LYS A 318 31.21 33.40 15.58
CA LYS A 318 32.45 33.74 14.85
C LYS A 318 32.48 33.00 13.52
N ALA A 319 32.18 31.70 13.53
CA ALA A 319 32.12 30.88 12.32
C ALA A 319 30.84 31.11 11.50
N LYS A 320 29.87 31.88 12.02
CA LYS A 320 28.54 32.09 11.43
C LYS A 320 27.88 30.73 11.09
N ALA A 321 28.00 29.79 12.01
CA ALA A 321 27.58 28.40 11.84
C ALA A 321 26.90 27.87 13.10
N VAL A 322 26.18 26.77 12.94
CA VAL A 322 25.58 26.02 14.03
C VAL A 322 26.25 24.66 14.07
N ARG A 323 26.74 24.24 15.24
CA ARG A 323 27.14 22.84 15.49
C ARG A 323 26.06 22.15 16.31
N PHE A 324 25.96 20.84 16.22
CA PHE A 324 24.97 20.08 16.98
C PHE A 324 25.65 19.17 18.00
N GLU A 325 25.10 19.15 19.21
CA GLU A 325 25.41 18.17 20.24
C GLU A 325 24.17 17.32 20.50
N VAL A 326 24.34 16.12 21.07
CA VAL A 326 23.21 15.30 21.53
C VAL A 326 23.21 15.28 23.05
N ARG A 327 22.03 15.55 23.62
CA ARG A 327 21.78 15.50 25.06
C ARG A 327 20.81 14.38 25.36
N THR A 328 21.00 13.72 26.50
CA THR A 328 20.17 12.60 26.97
C THR A 328 19.86 12.79 28.46
N GLY A 329 18.72 12.27 28.91
CA GLY A 329 18.28 12.36 30.31
C GLY A 329 17.12 13.35 30.47
N GLU A 330 16.94 13.86 31.69
CA GLU A 330 15.87 14.81 31.97
C GLU A 330 16.16 16.17 31.32
N GLY A 331 15.21 16.67 30.53
CA GLY A 331 15.32 17.95 29.85
C GLY A 331 14.25 18.14 28.78
N LYS A 332 14.31 19.30 28.12
CA LYS A 332 13.39 19.67 27.05
C LYS A 332 14.20 20.03 25.81
N ALA A 333 13.83 19.47 24.66
CA ALA A 333 14.41 19.88 23.39
C ALA A 333 14.08 21.35 23.10
N PRO A 334 15.00 22.10 22.47
CA PRO A 334 14.70 23.41 21.90
C PRO A 334 13.58 23.32 20.86
N ASP A 335 12.91 24.46 20.64
CA ASP A 335 11.89 24.57 19.60
C ASP A 335 12.53 24.44 18.20
N GLY A 336 11.78 23.87 17.25
CA GLY A 336 12.21 23.79 15.86
C GLY A 336 12.37 25.18 15.24
N THR A 337 13.22 25.30 14.23
CA THR A 337 13.45 26.57 13.51
C THR A 337 12.36 26.87 12.50
N VAL A 338 11.54 25.90 12.08
CA VAL A 338 10.46 26.10 11.10
C VAL A 338 9.07 26.05 11.77
N ASN A 339 8.22 27.03 11.45
CA ASN A 339 6.85 27.14 11.92
C ASN A 339 5.87 27.37 10.74
N ARG A 340 4.61 27.73 11.02
CA ARG A 340 3.56 27.93 9.99
C ARG A 340 3.78 29.14 9.08
N ARG A 341 4.61 30.11 9.46
CA ARG A 341 4.84 31.37 8.73
C ARG A 341 6.19 31.40 7.99
N GLY A 342 7.09 30.48 8.30
CA GLY A 342 8.45 30.44 7.74
C GLY A 342 9.42 29.78 8.71
N ALA A 343 10.66 30.26 8.73
CA ALA A 343 11.68 29.86 9.67
C ALA A 343 12.15 31.02 10.56
N SER A 344 12.90 30.73 11.62
CA SER A 344 13.63 31.70 12.42
C SER A 344 15.11 31.31 12.47
N CYS A 345 15.99 32.28 12.23
CA CYS A 345 17.43 32.04 12.30
C CYS A 345 17.84 31.83 13.76
N ILE A 346 18.32 30.64 14.10
CA ILE A 346 18.75 30.33 15.47
C ILE A 346 19.95 31.15 15.96
N CYS A 347 20.72 31.75 15.04
CA CYS A 347 21.90 32.55 15.37
C CYS A 347 21.55 33.99 15.79
N CYS A 348 20.53 34.61 15.18
CA CYS A 348 20.20 36.03 15.40
C CYS A 348 18.72 36.32 15.65
N GLY A 349 17.86 35.30 15.63
CA GLY A 349 16.41 35.44 15.83
C GLY A 349 15.64 36.03 14.65
N THR A 350 16.31 36.42 13.56
CA THR A 350 15.64 37.00 12.38
C THR A 350 14.58 36.04 11.82
N PRO A 351 13.31 36.46 11.71
CA PRO A 351 12.28 35.71 11.00
C PRO A 351 12.58 35.66 9.50
N VAL A 352 12.41 34.49 8.89
CA VAL A 352 12.71 34.24 7.49
C VAL A 352 11.45 33.66 6.80
N PRO A 353 10.79 34.42 5.91
CA PRO A 353 9.56 33.96 5.27
C PRO A 353 9.82 32.81 4.29
N PHE A 354 8.78 32.01 4.00
CA PHE A 354 8.89 30.92 3.03
C PHE A 354 9.27 31.38 1.63
N GLU A 355 8.93 32.60 1.23
CA GLU A 355 9.30 33.18 -0.06
C GLU A 355 10.82 33.18 -0.26
N TYR A 356 11.57 33.61 0.75
CA TYR A 356 13.03 33.58 0.73
C TYR A 356 13.56 32.14 0.67
N ILE A 357 13.04 31.25 1.51
CA ILE A 357 13.47 29.84 1.56
C ILE A 357 13.22 29.14 0.20
N ARG A 358 12.08 29.42 -0.43
CA ARG A 358 11.72 28.94 -1.77
C ARG A 358 12.67 29.50 -2.83
N ALA A 359 13.01 30.78 -2.76
CA ALA A 359 13.97 31.41 -3.67
C ALA A 359 15.36 30.77 -3.56
N GLU A 360 15.86 30.55 -2.34
CA GLU A 360 17.13 29.86 -2.11
C GLU A 360 17.11 28.41 -2.64
N GLY A 361 16.03 27.67 -2.40
CA GLY A 361 15.84 26.31 -2.91
C GLY A 361 15.82 26.26 -4.44
N LYS A 362 15.00 27.09 -5.09
CA LYS A 362 14.92 27.20 -6.55
C LYS A 362 16.26 27.58 -7.20
N ALA A 363 17.06 28.40 -6.50
CA ALA A 363 18.39 28.77 -6.93
C ALA A 363 19.47 27.74 -6.59
N LYS A 364 19.09 26.54 -6.12
CA LYS A 364 20.00 25.44 -5.73
C LYS A 364 21.02 25.83 -4.65
N ARG A 365 20.66 26.76 -3.76
CA ARG A 365 21.48 27.21 -2.62
C ARG A 365 21.06 26.58 -1.28
N MET A 366 20.08 25.69 -1.30
CA MET A 366 19.69 24.91 -0.13
C MET A 366 20.68 23.75 0.08
N GLY A 367 21.30 23.67 1.26
CA GLY A 367 22.21 22.59 1.65
C GLY A 367 21.55 21.59 2.61
N ALA A 368 22.38 20.72 3.18
CA ALA A 368 22.01 19.83 4.27
C ALA A 368 23.16 19.74 5.30
N GLN A 369 22.84 19.51 6.56
CA GLN A 369 23.79 19.37 7.65
C GLN A 369 23.34 18.26 8.61
N LEU A 370 24.25 17.39 9.04
CA LEU A 370 23.97 16.28 9.93
C LEU A 370 23.72 16.81 11.35
N MET A 371 22.57 16.44 11.90
CA MET A 371 22.14 16.83 13.24
C MET A 371 22.45 15.76 14.29
N ALA A 372 22.32 14.49 13.91
CA ALA A 372 22.53 13.35 14.81
C ALA A 372 22.75 12.04 14.04
N ILE A 373 23.41 11.10 14.71
CA ILE A 373 23.55 9.71 14.29
C ILE A 373 22.75 8.83 15.26
N VAL A 374 21.89 7.98 14.70
CA VAL A 374 21.16 6.96 15.48
C VAL A 374 21.83 5.61 15.25
N ALA A 375 22.31 4.96 16.31
CA ALA A 375 23.03 3.69 16.24
C ALA A 375 22.32 2.56 17.00
N GLU A 376 22.64 1.32 16.62
CA GLU A 376 22.18 0.11 17.30
C GLU A 376 22.89 -0.07 18.64
N GLY A 377 22.13 -0.15 19.72
CA GLY A 377 22.63 -0.46 21.05
C GLY A 377 22.01 -1.73 21.62
N LYS A 378 22.73 -2.39 22.54
CA LYS A 378 22.28 -3.64 23.19
C LYS A 378 20.94 -3.51 23.92
N LYS A 379 20.59 -2.32 24.42
CA LYS A 379 19.37 -2.05 25.21
C LYS A 379 18.46 -0.97 24.59
N GLY A 380 18.57 -0.77 23.27
CA GLY A 380 17.77 0.20 22.51
C GLY A 380 18.62 1.07 21.59
N ARG A 381 18.01 2.15 21.09
CA ARG A 381 18.68 3.12 20.21
C ARG A 381 19.68 3.97 21.01
N ILE A 382 20.85 4.20 20.43
CA ILE A 382 21.86 5.13 20.93
C ILE A 382 21.84 6.36 20.02
N TYR A 383 21.83 7.54 20.62
CA TYR A 383 21.83 8.81 19.91
C TYR A 383 23.17 9.50 20.11
N LEU A 384 23.81 9.91 19.02
CA LEU A 384 25.16 10.47 19.03
C LEU A 384 25.19 11.79 18.25
N ALA A 385 26.06 12.69 18.69
CA ALA A 385 26.37 13.93 17.97
C ALA A 385 26.93 13.62 16.57
N PRO A 386 26.77 14.53 15.58
CA PRO A 386 27.38 14.39 14.27
C PRO A 386 28.91 14.36 14.36
N VAL A 387 29.54 13.66 13.42
CA VAL A 387 30.99 13.58 13.27
C VAL A 387 31.32 13.82 11.80
N ALA A 388 32.32 14.67 11.52
CA ALA A 388 32.62 15.16 10.18
C ALA A 388 32.86 14.05 9.15
N ASN A 389 33.56 12.98 9.54
CA ASN A 389 33.85 11.83 8.68
C ASN A 389 32.58 11.18 8.08
N HIS A 390 31.46 11.17 8.79
CA HIS A 390 30.21 10.59 8.26
C HIS A 390 29.57 11.49 7.19
N GLU A 391 29.72 12.82 7.29
CA GLU A 391 29.28 13.75 6.24
C GLU A 391 30.20 13.68 5.02
N GLU A 392 31.51 13.65 5.26
CA GLU A 392 32.52 13.51 4.21
C GLU A 392 32.29 12.23 3.39
N ILE A 393 32.12 11.08 4.04
CA ILE A 393 31.85 9.80 3.36
C ILE A 393 30.52 9.83 2.59
N ALA A 394 29.49 10.51 3.10
CA ALA A 394 28.23 10.66 2.36
C ALA A 394 28.42 11.52 1.09
N SER A 395 29.30 12.53 1.15
CA SER A 395 29.57 13.45 0.04
C SER A 395 30.40 12.84 -1.09
N THR A 396 31.13 11.74 -0.86
CA THR A 396 31.92 11.05 -1.90
C THR A 396 31.07 10.18 -2.82
N ALA A 397 29.79 9.99 -2.50
CA ALA A 397 28.87 9.20 -3.32
C ALA A 397 28.59 9.89 -4.66
N VAL A 398 28.81 9.18 -5.76
CA VAL A 398 28.55 9.65 -7.13
C VAL A 398 27.61 8.68 -7.83
N PRO A 399 26.33 9.03 -8.05
CA PRO A 399 25.40 8.16 -8.76
C PRO A 399 25.77 8.07 -10.25
N ILE A 400 25.74 6.86 -10.80
CA ILE A 400 25.98 6.63 -12.24
C ILE A 400 24.72 6.98 -13.03
N TRP A 401 23.55 6.62 -12.49
CA TRP A 401 22.26 6.96 -13.08
C TRP A 401 21.31 7.58 -12.05
N LYS A 402 20.38 8.41 -12.51
CA LYS A 402 19.30 9.01 -11.71
C LYS A 402 18.07 9.32 -12.57
N PRO A 403 16.84 9.29 -12.02
CA PRO A 403 15.63 9.64 -12.76
C PRO A 403 15.42 11.17 -12.85
N GLU A 404 15.56 11.74 -14.05
CA GLU A 404 15.50 13.20 -14.27
C GLU A 404 14.15 13.72 -14.76
N LEU A 405 13.10 12.89 -14.69
CA LEU A 405 11.75 13.29 -15.05
C LEU A 405 11.17 14.23 -13.99
N ASP A 406 10.27 15.13 -14.40
CA ASP A 406 9.61 16.09 -13.50
C ASP A 406 8.55 15.42 -12.61
N LEU A 407 8.38 15.96 -11.41
CA LEU A 407 7.30 15.62 -10.48
C LEU A 407 6.02 16.33 -10.90
N MET A 408 4.89 15.61 -10.89
CA MET A 408 3.58 16.14 -11.27
C MET A 408 2.52 15.95 -10.17
N GLY A 409 1.47 16.79 -10.20
CA GLY A 409 0.29 16.74 -9.33
C GLY A 409 0.58 16.41 -7.87
N LYS A 410 -0.02 15.32 -7.32
CA LYS A 410 0.12 14.97 -5.89
C LYS A 410 1.51 14.42 -5.52
N ALA A 411 2.35 14.06 -6.49
CA ALA A 411 3.77 13.74 -6.27
C ALA A 411 4.65 15.00 -6.18
N ALA A 412 4.09 16.19 -6.45
CA ALA A 412 4.81 17.45 -6.51
C ALA A 412 4.32 18.46 -5.45
N VAL A 413 3.72 18.00 -4.34
CA VAL A 413 3.08 18.91 -3.36
C VAL A 413 4.14 19.74 -2.63
N ASN A 414 4.26 21.00 -3.04
CA ASN A 414 5.21 22.00 -2.54
C ASN A 414 6.70 21.72 -2.77
N VAL A 415 7.14 20.48 -3.01
CA VAL A 415 8.56 20.16 -3.22
C VAL A 415 9.21 20.93 -4.39
N PRO A 416 8.54 21.17 -5.54
CA PRO A 416 9.12 21.98 -6.61
C PRO A 416 9.26 23.46 -6.26
N LEU A 417 8.47 23.96 -5.29
CA LEU A 417 8.61 25.33 -4.80
C LEU A 417 9.97 25.54 -4.11
N TYR A 418 10.63 24.47 -3.68
CA TYR A 418 11.94 24.48 -3.03
C TYR A 418 13.05 23.95 -3.94
N GLY A 419 12.82 23.86 -5.25
CA GLY A 419 13.82 23.45 -6.23
C GLY A 419 13.95 21.93 -6.42
N LEU A 420 13.13 21.12 -5.72
CA LEU A 420 13.06 19.67 -5.95
C LEU A 420 12.04 19.41 -7.06
N ARG A 421 12.49 19.52 -8.31
CA ARG A 421 11.60 19.48 -9.49
C ARG A 421 11.50 18.07 -10.07
N THR A 422 12.56 17.29 -9.95
CA THR A 422 12.67 15.96 -10.54
C THR A 422 12.64 14.86 -9.48
N GLN A 423 12.46 13.63 -9.95
CA GLN A 423 12.35 12.45 -9.10
C GLN A 423 13.68 12.22 -8.37
N ALA A 424 14.81 12.47 -9.04
CA ALA A 424 16.15 12.40 -8.45
C ALA A 424 16.36 13.41 -7.31
N ASP A 425 15.73 14.59 -7.37
CA ASP A 425 15.89 15.62 -6.33
C ASP A 425 15.29 15.19 -4.97
N LEU A 426 14.46 14.14 -4.95
CA LEU A 426 13.91 13.57 -3.73
C LEU A 426 14.94 12.75 -2.93
N PHE A 427 16.14 12.51 -3.46
CA PHE A 427 17.14 11.60 -2.89
C PHE A 427 18.48 12.31 -2.67
N THR A 428 19.25 11.88 -1.67
CA THR A 428 20.68 12.25 -1.57
C THR A 428 21.50 11.50 -2.63
N ALA A 429 22.70 11.98 -2.95
CA ALA A 429 23.61 11.27 -3.85
C ALA A 429 23.92 9.84 -3.37
N ARG A 430 24.11 9.65 -2.06
CA ARG A 430 24.31 8.33 -1.44
C ARG A 430 23.08 7.43 -1.56
N GLN A 431 21.87 7.96 -1.37
CA GLN A 431 20.62 7.21 -1.57
C GLN A 431 20.44 6.80 -3.04
N LEU A 432 20.75 7.68 -3.99
CA LEU A 432 20.73 7.37 -5.42
C LEU A 432 21.71 6.25 -5.78
N VAL A 433 22.95 6.30 -5.29
CA VAL A 433 23.94 5.22 -5.48
C VAL A 433 23.39 3.88 -4.97
N SER A 434 22.77 3.87 -3.78
CA SER A 434 22.16 2.66 -3.25
C SER A 434 21.04 2.13 -4.14
N LEU A 435 20.09 2.98 -4.55
CA LEU A 435 18.98 2.55 -5.40
C LEU A 435 19.46 2.07 -6.78
N ASP A 436 20.50 2.71 -7.34
CA ASP A 436 21.12 2.33 -8.60
C ASP A 436 21.73 0.92 -8.51
N ILE A 437 22.56 0.67 -7.48
CA ILE A 437 23.20 -0.63 -7.23
C ILE A 437 22.16 -1.72 -6.97
N PHE A 438 21.16 -1.47 -6.12
CA PHE A 438 20.12 -2.46 -5.86
C PHE A 438 19.25 -2.75 -7.09
N SER A 439 18.99 -1.75 -7.95
CA SER A 439 18.30 -1.95 -9.22
C SER A 439 19.11 -2.83 -10.17
N ASP A 440 20.42 -2.57 -10.32
CA ASP A 440 21.31 -3.36 -11.20
C ASP A 440 21.46 -4.80 -10.70
N LEU A 441 21.54 -4.99 -9.37
CA LEU A 441 21.61 -6.30 -8.76
C LEU A 441 20.37 -7.17 -9.02
N THR A 442 19.20 -6.59 -9.34
CA THR A 442 18.02 -7.40 -9.75
C THR A 442 18.29 -8.15 -11.07
N ILE A 443 19.02 -7.52 -12.00
CA ILE A 443 19.37 -8.10 -13.30
C ILE A 443 20.41 -9.21 -13.13
N GLU A 444 21.37 -9.01 -12.22
CA GLU A 444 22.35 -10.05 -11.87
C GLU A 444 21.68 -11.21 -11.11
N ALA A 445 20.79 -10.92 -10.16
CA ALA A 445 20.02 -11.92 -9.43
C ALA A 445 19.27 -12.83 -10.40
N ARG A 446 18.58 -12.26 -11.40
CA ARG A 446 17.84 -13.01 -12.41
C ARG A 446 18.69 -14.06 -13.12
N LYS A 447 19.88 -13.67 -13.59
CA LYS A 447 20.80 -14.61 -14.26
C LYS A 447 21.20 -15.76 -13.34
N ARG A 448 21.43 -15.45 -12.07
CA ARG A 448 21.76 -16.45 -11.06
C ARG A 448 20.58 -17.39 -10.79
N ILE A 449 19.38 -16.85 -10.61
CA ILE A 449 18.15 -17.63 -10.38
C ILE A 449 17.87 -18.57 -11.56
N GLU A 450 18.03 -18.10 -12.79
CA GLU A 450 17.82 -18.93 -13.99
C GLU A 450 18.85 -20.07 -14.07
N SER A 451 20.12 -19.79 -13.77
CA SER A 451 21.17 -20.82 -13.67
C SER A 451 20.86 -21.84 -12.58
N ASP A 452 20.50 -21.39 -11.38
CA ASP A 452 20.20 -22.26 -10.24
C ASP A 452 18.93 -23.09 -10.52
N ALA A 453 17.92 -22.52 -11.18
CA ALA A 453 16.73 -23.22 -11.66
C ALA A 453 17.03 -24.32 -12.68
N LEU A 454 17.95 -24.06 -13.63
CA LEU A 454 18.40 -25.08 -14.58
C LEU A 454 19.12 -26.23 -13.87
N VAL A 455 19.98 -25.93 -12.89
CA VAL A 455 20.66 -26.94 -12.06
C VAL A 455 19.66 -27.73 -11.21
N ALA A 456 18.61 -27.09 -10.71
CA ALA A 456 17.50 -27.73 -10.00
C ALA A 456 16.57 -28.56 -10.92
N GLY A 457 16.86 -28.65 -12.22
CA GLY A 457 16.16 -29.50 -13.18
C GLY A 457 14.97 -28.85 -13.87
N LEU A 458 14.77 -27.54 -13.75
CA LEU A 458 13.73 -26.83 -14.51
C LEU A 458 14.16 -26.62 -15.97
N PRO A 459 13.34 -26.97 -16.97
CA PRO A 459 13.60 -26.65 -18.37
C PRO A 459 13.73 -25.13 -18.59
N LEU A 460 14.59 -24.71 -19.53
CA LEU A 460 14.91 -23.30 -19.76
C LEU A 460 13.69 -22.35 -19.85
N PRO A 461 12.59 -22.65 -20.58
CA PRO A 461 11.44 -21.76 -20.60
C PRO A 461 10.81 -21.57 -19.23
N ILE A 462 10.75 -22.62 -18.41
CA ILE A 462 10.17 -22.58 -17.06
C ILE A 462 11.16 -21.90 -16.10
N ALA A 463 12.46 -22.20 -16.21
CA ALA A 463 13.52 -21.57 -15.43
C ALA A 463 13.52 -20.05 -15.63
N SER A 464 13.35 -19.60 -16.88
CA SER A 464 13.27 -18.18 -17.22
C SER A 464 12.04 -17.50 -16.62
N VAL A 465 10.85 -18.12 -16.75
CA VAL A 465 9.61 -17.58 -16.14
C VAL A 465 9.71 -17.57 -14.61
N TYR A 466 10.37 -18.57 -14.01
CA TYR A 466 10.62 -18.60 -12.57
C TYR A 466 11.53 -17.46 -12.12
N ALA A 467 12.64 -17.24 -12.84
CA ALA A 467 13.55 -16.13 -12.60
C ALA A 467 12.85 -14.77 -12.75
N ASN A 468 11.96 -14.60 -13.73
CA ASN A 468 11.10 -13.40 -13.84
C ASN A 468 10.25 -13.21 -12.58
N GLY A 469 9.64 -14.30 -12.09
CA GLY A 469 8.79 -14.28 -10.91
C GLY A 469 9.54 -13.79 -9.67
N VAL A 470 10.67 -14.43 -9.34
CA VAL A 470 11.51 -14.03 -8.20
C VAL A 470 12.02 -12.59 -8.37
N MET A 471 12.48 -12.23 -9.58
CA MET A 471 12.97 -10.89 -9.89
C MET A 471 11.90 -9.80 -9.70
N THR A 472 10.62 -10.11 -9.96
CA THR A 472 9.50 -9.18 -9.73
C THR A 472 9.39 -8.79 -8.26
N TYR A 473 9.49 -9.76 -7.34
CA TYR A 473 9.48 -9.50 -5.90
C TYR A 473 10.72 -8.76 -5.42
N LEU A 474 11.90 -9.05 -6.00
CA LEU A 474 13.12 -8.30 -5.71
C LEU A 474 13.03 -6.85 -6.20
N GLY A 475 12.38 -6.60 -7.35
CA GLY A 475 12.05 -5.25 -7.82
C GLY A 475 11.14 -4.50 -6.85
N PHE A 476 10.13 -5.16 -6.27
CA PHE A 476 9.30 -4.54 -5.22
C PHE A 476 10.10 -4.23 -3.95
N ALA A 477 11.12 -5.01 -3.61
CA ALA A 477 12.01 -4.68 -2.51
C ALA A 477 12.80 -3.38 -2.77
N VAL A 478 13.21 -3.13 -4.03
CA VAL A 478 13.83 -1.86 -4.46
C VAL A 478 12.85 -0.69 -4.34
N ASP A 479 11.61 -0.86 -4.77
CA ASP A 479 10.58 0.18 -4.63
C ASP A 479 10.27 0.53 -3.18
N LYS A 480 10.17 -0.49 -2.32
CA LYS A 480 10.07 -0.28 -0.87
C LYS A 480 11.27 0.46 -0.32
N ALA A 481 12.45 0.16 -0.84
CA ALA A 481 13.66 0.89 -0.49
C ALA A 481 13.58 2.35 -0.92
N ALA A 482 13.10 2.65 -2.13
CA ALA A 482 12.89 4.03 -2.58
C ALA A 482 11.93 4.80 -1.65
N ASP A 483 10.83 4.18 -1.22
CA ASP A 483 9.88 4.78 -0.27
C ASP A 483 10.52 5.08 1.11
N TYR A 484 11.53 4.31 1.53
CA TYR A 484 12.22 4.48 2.81
C TYR A 484 13.58 5.19 2.73
N TRP A 485 14.11 5.43 1.53
CA TRP A 485 15.43 6.01 1.29
C TRP A 485 15.33 7.32 0.53
N SER A 486 14.36 8.17 0.84
CA SER A 486 14.26 9.52 0.28
C SER A 486 14.59 10.59 1.34
N THR A 487 14.81 11.81 0.88
CA THR A 487 14.96 13.03 1.69
C THR A 487 13.63 13.56 2.24
N ILE A 488 12.54 12.82 2.04
CA ILE A 488 11.20 13.10 2.57
C ILE A 488 10.90 12.22 3.79
N CYS A 489 11.63 11.12 3.95
CA CYS A 489 11.56 10.27 5.14
C CYS A 489 11.93 11.06 6.40
N PHE A 490 11.28 10.78 7.53
CA PHE A 490 11.56 11.49 8.79
C PHE A 490 11.67 10.52 9.96
N TRP A 491 12.31 10.97 11.04
CA TRP A 491 12.45 10.20 12.27
C TRP A 491 11.21 10.37 13.16
N HIS A 492 10.52 9.28 13.47
CA HIS A 492 9.49 9.30 14.49
C HIS A 492 10.17 9.18 15.86
N ASN A 493 9.91 10.14 16.74
CA ASN A 493 10.55 10.27 18.06
C ASN A 493 9.64 9.86 19.23
N GLY A 494 8.38 9.53 18.96
CA GLY A 494 7.40 9.13 19.97
C GLY A 494 7.77 7.87 20.74
N ALA A 495 7.32 7.76 21.99
CA ALA A 495 7.72 6.70 22.93
C ALA A 495 7.49 5.26 22.43
N ALA A 496 6.48 5.04 21.58
CA ALA A 496 6.14 3.74 21.00
C ALA A 496 6.86 3.47 19.65
N HIS A 497 7.42 4.49 19.02
CA HIS A 497 7.81 4.44 17.61
C HIS A 497 9.08 5.27 17.36
N GLN A 498 10.24 4.73 17.75
CA GLN A 498 11.58 5.27 17.48
C GLN A 498 12.13 4.64 16.19
N LYS A 499 11.62 5.09 15.04
CA LYS A 499 11.85 4.47 13.73
C LYS A 499 11.75 5.49 12.59
N ILE A 500 12.28 5.11 11.42
CA ILE A 500 12.11 5.85 10.18
C ILE A 500 10.66 5.72 9.70
N VAL A 501 10.07 6.83 9.27
CA VAL A 501 8.79 6.88 8.57
C VAL A 501 9.06 7.13 7.09
N ASN A 502 8.38 6.37 6.24
CA ASN A 502 8.53 6.38 4.80
C ASN A 502 8.00 7.68 4.15
N THR A 503 8.31 7.84 2.87
CA THR A 503 7.97 9.01 2.03
C THR A 503 6.46 9.24 2.00
N PHE A 504 5.68 8.18 1.79
CA PHE A 504 4.23 8.24 1.73
C PHE A 504 3.55 8.05 3.10
N ALA A 505 3.97 8.85 4.10
CA ALA A 505 3.19 9.01 5.33
C ALA A 505 1.80 9.65 5.08
N ARG A 506 1.60 10.23 3.89
CA ARG A 506 0.38 10.84 3.36
C ARG A 506 0.21 10.40 1.89
N GLN A 507 -0.97 10.59 1.32
CA GLN A 507 -1.23 10.37 -0.12
C GLN A 507 -0.70 11.53 -1.00
N ALA A 508 0.49 12.04 -0.66
CA ALA A 508 1.18 13.14 -1.34
C ALA A 508 2.64 13.21 -0.88
N ILE A 509 3.52 13.73 -1.74
CA ILE A 509 4.92 14.01 -1.39
C ILE A 509 5.04 15.47 -0.99
N ALA A 510 5.19 15.73 0.31
CA ALA A 510 5.32 17.07 0.88
C ALA A 510 6.76 17.35 1.32
N MET A 511 7.17 18.62 1.27
CA MET A 511 8.50 19.06 1.70
C MET A 511 8.78 18.67 3.17
N SER A 512 9.95 18.07 3.42
CA SER A 512 10.50 17.83 4.76
C SER A 512 11.71 18.73 5.01
N TRP A 513 11.77 19.31 6.21
CA TRP A 513 12.84 20.24 6.63
C TRP A 513 14.03 19.49 7.21
N ASP A 514 13.74 18.61 8.16
CA ASP A 514 14.63 17.58 8.67
C ASP A 514 14.22 16.22 8.11
N PHE A 515 15.20 15.37 7.77
CA PHE A 515 14.95 14.06 7.18
C PHE A 515 15.86 12.98 7.76
N ALA A 516 15.37 11.74 7.72
CA ALA A 516 16.09 10.56 8.19
C ALA A 516 16.58 9.74 6.99
N GLU A 517 17.89 9.68 6.80
CA GLU A 517 18.51 8.80 5.82
C GLU A 517 18.82 7.45 6.47
N GLY A 518 18.11 6.40 6.07
CA GLY A 518 18.28 5.04 6.60
C GLY A 518 19.51 4.32 6.07
N ASN A 519 20.07 3.43 6.88
CA ASN A 519 21.13 2.51 6.47
C ASN A 519 20.55 1.23 5.85
N PRO A 520 20.79 0.94 4.54
CA PRO A 520 20.34 -0.28 3.87
C PRO A 520 20.79 -1.58 4.55
N PHE A 521 21.87 -1.52 5.31
CA PHE A 521 22.60 -2.66 5.88
C PHE A 521 22.40 -2.83 7.39
N SER A 522 21.58 -1.99 8.03
CA SER A 522 21.22 -2.14 9.45
C SER A 522 20.26 -3.31 9.71
N GLU A 523 19.95 -3.59 10.97
CA GLU A 523 18.91 -4.55 11.40
C GLU A 523 17.66 -3.82 11.94
N SER A 524 17.51 -2.52 11.63
CA SER A 524 16.43 -1.67 12.10
C SER A 524 15.38 -1.30 11.03
N SER A 525 14.51 -0.33 11.30
CA SER A 525 13.54 0.14 10.30
C SER A 525 14.26 0.68 9.07
N GLY A 526 13.84 0.23 7.87
CA GLY A 526 14.31 0.79 6.60
C GLY A 526 15.49 0.06 5.96
N HIS A 527 15.96 -1.08 6.49
CA HIS A 527 16.99 -1.87 5.82
C HIS A 527 16.41 -2.76 4.70
N PHE A 528 17.22 -3.06 3.68
CA PHE A 528 16.74 -3.73 2.45
C PHE A 528 16.14 -5.12 2.74
N PHE A 529 16.84 -5.93 3.53
CA PHE A 529 16.40 -7.30 3.83
C PHE A 529 15.05 -7.35 4.58
N ARG A 530 14.64 -6.27 5.27
CA ARG A 530 13.31 -6.20 5.91
C ARG A 530 12.20 -6.15 4.85
N PHE A 531 12.44 -5.43 3.75
CA PHE A 531 11.49 -5.36 2.63
C PHE A 531 11.33 -6.71 1.96
N VAL A 532 12.45 -7.40 1.69
CA VAL A 532 12.44 -8.79 1.21
C VAL A 532 11.65 -9.69 2.15
N SER A 533 11.92 -9.63 3.45
CA SER A 533 11.22 -10.45 4.46
C SER A 533 9.71 -10.21 4.47
N LEU A 534 9.29 -8.93 4.43
CA LEU A 534 7.87 -8.55 4.39
C LEU A 534 7.17 -9.04 3.13
N ILE A 535 7.86 -9.01 2.00
CA ILE A 535 7.34 -9.50 0.71
C ILE A 535 7.19 -11.02 0.77
N SER A 536 8.21 -11.75 1.23
CA SER A 536 8.13 -13.21 1.40
C SER A 536 7.05 -13.64 2.39
N GLU A 537 6.82 -12.88 3.47
CA GLU A 537 5.71 -13.12 4.40
C GLU A 537 4.35 -13.10 3.66
N VAL A 538 4.14 -12.18 2.69
CA VAL A 538 2.89 -12.13 1.89
C VAL A 538 2.75 -13.35 0.99
N ILE A 539 3.85 -13.78 0.36
CA ILE A 539 3.85 -14.98 -0.51
C ILE A 539 3.48 -16.23 0.31
N ASP A 540 3.96 -16.32 1.55
CA ASP A 540 3.67 -17.45 2.44
C ASP A 540 2.24 -17.48 2.97
N THR A 541 1.65 -16.31 3.28
CA THR A 541 0.38 -16.26 4.03
C THR A 541 -0.81 -15.79 3.22
N ALA A 542 -0.63 -14.80 2.34
CA ALA A 542 -1.74 -14.15 1.67
C ALA A 542 -1.94 -14.64 0.23
N ALA A 543 -0.92 -15.14 -0.46
CA ALA A 543 -1.08 -15.66 -1.82
C ALA A 543 -1.71 -17.08 -1.79
N PRO A 544 -2.96 -17.27 -2.25
CA PRO A 544 -3.65 -18.55 -2.10
C PRO A 544 -3.05 -19.65 -2.99
N ALA A 545 -2.50 -19.31 -4.16
CA ALA A 545 -1.83 -20.24 -5.07
C ALA A 545 -2.68 -21.46 -5.54
N ILE A 546 -4.01 -21.32 -5.63
CA ILE A 546 -4.95 -22.44 -5.89
C ILE A 546 -5.67 -22.38 -7.25
N SER A 547 -5.92 -21.20 -7.84
CA SER A 547 -6.68 -21.04 -9.10
C SER A 547 -5.93 -20.22 -10.15
N THR A 548 -6.35 -20.28 -11.41
CA THR A 548 -5.74 -19.48 -12.48
C THR A 548 -6.17 -18.02 -12.39
N ALA A 549 -5.24 -17.09 -12.62
CA ALA A 549 -5.55 -15.68 -12.78
C ALA A 549 -4.95 -15.13 -14.08
N GLN A 550 -5.59 -14.07 -14.60
CA GLN A 550 -5.09 -13.31 -15.74
C GLN A 550 -5.05 -11.83 -15.37
N VAL A 551 -3.87 -11.23 -15.45
CA VAL A 551 -3.70 -9.80 -15.19
C VAL A 551 -3.24 -9.10 -16.47
N LYS A 552 -3.92 -8.02 -16.85
CA LYS A 552 -3.59 -7.21 -18.02
C LYS A 552 -3.47 -5.73 -17.68
N GLN A 553 -2.57 -5.04 -18.36
CA GLN A 553 -2.66 -3.59 -18.45
C GLN A 553 -3.69 -3.24 -19.52
N CYS A 554 -4.79 -2.60 -19.14
CA CYS A 554 -5.78 -2.09 -20.09
C CYS A 554 -6.59 -0.93 -19.49
N ASP A 555 -7.14 -0.09 -20.35
CA ASP A 555 -8.18 0.84 -19.95
C ASP A 555 -9.46 0.04 -19.63
N ALA A 556 -10.14 0.39 -18.54
CA ALA A 556 -11.41 -0.22 -18.16
C ALA A 556 -12.53 0.10 -19.17
N ALA A 557 -12.39 1.21 -19.90
CA ALA A 557 -13.31 1.61 -20.95
C ALA A 557 -13.08 0.85 -22.27
N ASP A 558 -12.03 0.04 -22.40
CA ASP A 558 -11.80 -0.78 -23.59
C ASP A 558 -12.61 -2.08 -23.56
N LEU A 559 -12.79 -2.70 -24.74
CA LEU A 559 -13.54 -3.96 -24.87
C LEU A 559 -12.76 -5.15 -24.28
N TYR A 560 -13.37 -5.84 -23.32
CA TYR A 560 -12.86 -7.09 -22.79
C TYR A 560 -13.16 -8.26 -23.73
N SER A 561 -12.15 -9.10 -23.96
CA SER A 561 -12.32 -10.34 -24.75
C SER A 561 -13.17 -11.40 -24.03
N ASN A 562 -13.24 -11.33 -22.69
CA ASN A 562 -13.89 -12.34 -21.86
C ASN A 562 -15.35 -11.95 -21.63
N LYS A 563 -16.28 -12.86 -21.98
CA LYS A 563 -17.72 -12.73 -21.72
C LYS A 563 -18.15 -13.66 -20.59
N GLU A 564 -19.33 -13.41 -20.04
CA GLU A 564 -19.96 -14.17 -18.96
C GLU A 564 -19.17 -14.17 -17.64
N VAL A 565 -18.81 -12.97 -17.16
CA VAL A 565 -18.03 -12.77 -15.94
C VAL A 565 -18.91 -12.36 -14.75
N CYS A 566 -18.46 -12.65 -13.52
CA CYS A 566 -19.01 -12.06 -12.30
C CYS A 566 -18.24 -10.77 -12.01
N VAL A 567 -18.90 -9.61 -12.04
CA VAL A 567 -18.21 -8.32 -11.88
C VAL A 567 -18.23 -7.87 -10.42
N SER A 568 -17.05 -7.60 -9.86
CA SER A 568 -16.89 -6.92 -8.58
C SER A 568 -15.74 -5.93 -8.72
N THR A 569 -15.98 -4.64 -8.51
CA THR A 569 -14.98 -3.63 -8.87
C THR A 569 -15.04 -2.36 -8.03
N ASP A 570 -13.89 -1.70 -7.89
CA ASP A 570 -13.67 -0.47 -7.14
C ASP A 570 -13.16 0.65 -8.06
N PRO A 571 -14.04 1.35 -8.80
CA PRO A 571 -13.63 2.43 -9.70
C PRO A 571 -12.99 3.62 -8.95
N PRO A 572 -12.18 4.43 -9.64
CA PRO A 572 -11.60 5.65 -9.06
C PRO A 572 -12.68 6.65 -8.65
N TYR A 573 -12.45 7.35 -7.54
CA TYR A 573 -13.36 8.38 -7.03
C TYR A 573 -12.90 9.79 -7.42
N TYR A 574 -13.44 10.30 -8.53
CA TYR A 574 -13.32 11.70 -8.95
C TYR A 574 -11.87 12.23 -8.90
N ASP A 575 -11.53 13.16 -8.00
CA ASP A 575 -10.18 13.74 -7.83
C ASP A 575 -9.47 13.33 -6.50
N ASN A 576 -9.99 12.31 -5.82
CA ASN A 576 -9.58 11.96 -4.46
C ASN A 576 -8.11 11.51 -4.37
N ILE A 577 -7.65 10.68 -5.32
CA ILE A 577 -6.26 10.19 -5.35
C ILE A 577 -5.74 10.28 -6.79
N SER A 578 -4.53 10.83 -6.94
CA SER A 578 -3.85 10.87 -8.24
C SER A 578 -2.90 9.69 -8.36
N TYR A 579 -3.43 8.52 -8.73
CA TYR A 579 -2.65 7.28 -8.71
C TYR A 579 -1.51 7.33 -9.71
N ALA A 580 -1.73 7.79 -10.94
CA ALA A 580 -0.68 7.87 -11.95
C ALA A 580 0.49 8.76 -11.50
N ASP A 581 0.21 9.95 -10.97
CA ASP A 581 1.25 10.89 -10.53
C ASP A 581 2.09 10.32 -9.39
N LEU A 582 1.43 9.72 -8.38
CA LEU A 582 2.13 9.12 -7.26
C LEU A 582 2.88 7.84 -7.66
N SER A 583 2.38 7.10 -8.64
CA SER A 583 2.99 5.87 -9.14
C SER A 583 4.26 6.13 -9.94
N ASP A 584 4.44 7.32 -10.53
CA ASP A 584 5.70 7.69 -11.20
C ASP A 584 6.91 7.58 -10.26
N PHE A 585 6.74 7.82 -8.95
CA PHE A 585 7.79 7.65 -7.95
C PHE A 585 8.37 6.22 -7.94
N PHE A 586 7.50 5.21 -8.11
CA PHE A 586 7.86 3.79 -8.13
C PHE A 586 8.21 3.32 -9.54
N TYR A 587 7.42 3.75 -10.52
CA TYR A 587 7.52 3.31 -11.92
C TYR A 587 8.92 3.46 -12.50
N VAL A 588 9.63 4.55 -12.18
CA VAL A 588 10.99 4.78 -12.71
C VAL A 588 12.00 3.71 -12.26
N TRP A 589 11.88 3.23 -11.03
CA TRP A 589 12.76 2.19 -10.46
C TRP A 589 12.35 0.80 -10.94
N LEU A 590 11.05 0.51 -11.00
CA LEU A 590 10.54 -0.72 -11.59
C LEU A 590 10.86 -0.83 -13.06
N ARG A 591 10.78 0.27 -13.82
CA ARG A 591 11.14 0.27 -15.25
C ARG A 591 12.61 -0.05 -15.45
N ARG A 592 13.50 0.50 -14.62
CA ARG A 592 14.93 0.17 -14.65
C ARG A 592 15.17 -1.29 -14.31
N SER A 593 14.52 -1.79 -13.26
CA SER A 593 14.72 -3.15 -12.76
C SER A 593 14.08 -4.19 -13.68
N LEU A 594 12.80 -4.03 -14.01
CA LEU A 594 11.93 -5.04 -14.62
C LEU A 594 11.60 -4.77 -16.11
N GLY A 595 12.03 -3.63 -16.68
CA GLY A 595 11.65 -3.24 -18.06
C GLY A 595 12.03 -4.26 -19.13
N LYS A 596 13.11 -5.02 -18.94
CA LYS A 596 13.52 -6.09 -19.87
C LYS A 596 12.63 -7.33 -19.80
N ILE A 597 11.92 -7.54 -18.69
CA ILE A 597 11.16 -8.77 -18.40
C ILE A 597 9.65 -8.58 -18.60
N TYR A 598 9.19 -7.33 -18.52
CA TYR A 598 7.83 -6.91 -18.84
C TYR A 598 7.84 -5.72 -19.83
N PRO A 599 8.39 -5.88 -21.05
CA PRO A 599 8.48 -4.79 -22.02
C PRO A 599 7.11 -4.19 -22.37
N GLU A 600 6.05 -4.99 -22.31
CA GLU A 600 4.67 -4.59 -22.57
C GLU A 600 4.08 -3.69 -21.48
N ILE A 601 4.53 -3.83 -20.23
CA ILE A 601 4.09 -3.01 -19.07
C ILE A 601 4.90 -1.70 -19.00
N PHE A 602 6.14 -1.72 -19.49
CA PHE A 602 7.10 -0.63 -19.39
C PHE A 602 7.36 0.09 -20.73
N THR A 603 6.34 0.14 -21.60
CA THR A 603 6.43 0.78 -22.92
C THR A 603 6.62 2.30 -22.85
N THR A 604 6.05 2.96 -21.85
CA THR A 604 6.12 4.41 -21.67
C THR A 604 7.28 4.84 -20.75
N MET A 605 7.56 6.14 -20.70
CA MET A 605 8.57 6.70 -19.78
C MET A 605 8.01 6.95 -18.37
N LEU A 606 6.71 7.22 -18.26
CA LEU A 606 5.95 7.45 -17.03
C LEU A 606 4.62 6.72 -17.12
N VAL A 607 3.91 6.62 -16.00
CA VAL A 607 2.57 6.01 -15.95
C VAL A 607 1.59 6.81 -16.84
N PRO A 608 0.73 6.15 -17.63
CA PRO A 608 -0.29 6.82 -18.45
C PRO A 608 -1.21 7.70 -17.60
N LYS A 609 -1.37 8.97 -17.99
CA LYS A 609 -2.18 9.98 -17.27
C LYS A 609 -3.42 10.42 -18.05
N ALA A 610 -3.33 10.43 -19.38
CA ALA A 610 -4.40 10.95 -20.24
C ALA A 610 -5.66 10.07 -20.21
N GLN A 611 -5.49 8.75 -20.08
CA GLN A 611 -6.57 7.78 -20.03
C GLN A 611 -7.07 7.48 -18.62
N GLU A 612 -6.38 7.95 -17.56
CA GLU A 612 -6.79 7.65 -16.19
C GLU A 612 -8.10 8.39 -15.86
N LEU A 613 -9.14 7.62 -15.55
CA LEU A 613 -10.50 8.11 -15.26
C LEU A 613 -10.56 8.86 -13.92
N VAL A 614 -10.05 10.09 -13.89
CA VAL A 614 -10.11 11.02 -12.75
C VAL A 614 -10.50 12.43 -13.21
N ALA A 615 -11.23 13.15 -12.37
CA ALA A 615 -11.69 14.51 -12.65
C ALA A 615 -10.70 15.56 -12.12
N THR A 616 -9.45 15.50 -12.58
CA THR A 616 -8.38 16.39 -12.08
C THR A 616 -8.17 17.61 -13.00
N PRO A 617 -8.51 18.85 -12.60
CA PRO A 617 -8.56 20.00 -13.52
C PRO A 617 -7.22 20.35 -14.18
N TYR A 618 -6.08 20.15 -13.52
CA TYR A 618 -4.77 20.47 -14.11
C TYR A 618 -4.47 19.63 -15.37
N ARG A 619 -5.14 18.48 -15.56
CA ARG A 619 -5.01 17.64 -16.77
C ARG A 619 -5.78 18.19 -17.97
N PHE A 620 -6.64 19.18 -17.74
CA PHE A 620 -7.51 19.80 -18.73
C PHE A 620 -7.31 21.31 -18.74
N ASP A 621 -6.06 21.77 -18.63
CA ASP A 621 -5.69 23.19 -18.65
C ASP A 621 -6.38 24.04 -17.56
N GLY A 622 -6.80 23.41 -16.46
CA GLY A 622 -7.55 24.03 -15.38
C GLY A 622 -9.06 24.03 -15.55
N ASP A 623 -9.58 23.49 -16.66
CA ASP A 623 -11.01 23.39 -16.95
C ASP A 623 -11.67 22.28 -16.13
N LYS A 624 -12.45 22.69 -15.13
CA LYS A 624 -13.17 21.78 -14.23
C LYS A 624 -14.31 21.05 -14.94
N GLU A 625 -15.04 21.71 -15.83
CA GLU A 625 -16.20 21.12 -16.52
C GLU A 625 -15.74 20.05 -17.52
N ARG A 626 -14.64 20.31 -18.23
CA ARG A 626 -14.05 19.31 -19.12
C ARG A 626 -13.51 18.11 -18.35
N ALA A 627 -12.89 18.33 -17.20
CA ALA A 627 -12.43 17.25 -16.31
C ALA A 627 -13.61 16.40 -15.79
N GLN A 628 -14.71 17.06 -15.42
CA GLN A 628 -15.94 16.38 -15.02
C GLN A 628 -16.47 15.53 -16.16
N ARG A 629 -16.81 16.12 -17.32
CA ARG A 629 -17.36 15.38 -18.48
C ARG A 629 -16.53 14.17 -18.88
N PHE A 630 -15.20 14.30 -18.89
CA PHE A 630 -14.29 13.18 -19.18
C PHE A 630 -14.50 11.99 -18.21
N PHE A 631 -14.65 12.28 -16.92
CA PHE A 631 -14.91 11.27 -15.90
C PHE A 631 -16.30 10.64 -16.07
N GLU A 632 -17.35 11.43 -16.25
CA GLU A 632 -18.74 10.94 -16.35
C GLU A 632 -18.94 10.08 -17.60
N GLU A 633 -18.52 10.56 -18.77
CA GLU A 633 -18.61 9.83 -20.04
C GLU A 633 -17.75 8.57 -20.02
N GLY A 634 -16.53 8.67 -19.45
CA GLY A 634 -15.63 7.54 -19.30
C GLY A 634 -16.22 6.43 -18.43
N LEU A 635 -16.71 6.78 -17.24
CA LEU A 635 -17.33 5.83 -16.31
C LEU A 635 -18.63 5.24 -16.87
N GLY A 636 -19.44 6.05 -17.57
CA GLY A 636 -20.63 5.58 -18.29
C GLY A 636 -20.30 4.50 -19.32
N ARG A 637 -19.25 4.69 -20.14
CA ARG A 637 -18.79 3.66 -21.10
C ARG A 637 -18.36 2.36 -20.41
N VAL A 638 -17.67 2.47 -19.28
CA VAL A 638 -17.30 1.29 -18.48
C VAL A 638 -18.54 0.51 -18.04
N PHE A 639 -19.55 1.17 -17.48
CA PHE A 639 -20.77 0.47 -17.05
C PHE A 639 -21.55 -0.15 -18.21
N VAL A 640 -21.57 0.48 -19.38
CA VAL A 640 -22.15 -0.11 -20.60
C VAL A 640 -21.42 -1.42 -20.95
N HIS A 641 -20.09 -1.42 -20.95
CA HIS A 641 -19.30 -2.62 -21.22
C HIS A 641 -19.51 -3.71 -20.15
N LEU A 642 -19.52 -3.33 -18.87
CA LEU A 642 -19.77 -4.28 -17.77
C LEU A 642 -21.14 -4.95 -17.91
N ARG A 643 -22.17 -4.20 -18.31
CA ARG A 643 -23.51 -4.76 -18.61
C ARG A 643 -23.46 -5.80 -19.75
N GLU A 644 -22.64 -5.59 -20.77
CA GLU A 644 -22.53 -6.48 -21.93
C GLU A 644 -21.79 -7.78 -21.66
N ILE A 645 -20.79 -7.76 -20.77
CA ILE A 645 -19.93 -8.92 -20.49
C ILE A 645 -20.33 -9.71 -19.24
N GLN A 646 -21.12 -9.13 -18.34
CA GLN A 646 -21.53 -9.82 -17.11
C GLN A 646 -22.37 -11.07 -17.40
N GLN A 647 -22.35 -12.05 -16.49
CA GLN A 647 -23.22 -13.22 -16.51
C GLN A 647 -24.54 -12.93 -15.76
N PRO A 648 -25.70 -12.79 -16.45
CA PRO A 648 -26.98 -12.35 -15.86
C PRO A 648 -27.44 -13.03 -14.57
N LYS A 649 -26.98 -14.26 -14.29
CA LYS A 649 -27.30 -14.98 -13.06
C LYS A 649 -26.65 -14.37 -11.81
N TYR A 650 -25.62 -13.54 -11.96
CA TYR A 650 -24.88 -12.92 -10.86
C TYR A 650 -25.01 -11.39 -10.92
N PRO A 651 -25.09 -10.69 -9.78
CA PRO A 651 -25.13 -9.24 -9.76
C PRO A 651 -23.76 -8.63 -10.06
N ILE A 652 -23.76 -7.38 -10.48
CA ILE A 652 -22.56 -6.53 -10.51
C ILE A 652 -22.44 -5.85 -9.14
N THR A 653 -21.27 -5.92 -8.50
CA THR A 653 -21.01 -5.17 -7.26
C THR A 653 -19.97 -4.08 -7.48
N VAL A 654 -20.31 -2.84 -7.10
CA VAL A 654 -19.45 -1.66 -7.27
C VAL A 654 -19.18 -1.04 -5.91
N TYR A 655 -17.90 -0.86 -5.57
CA TYR A 655 -17.49 -0.15 -4.37
C TYR A 655 -17.45 1.35 -4.62
N TYR A 656 -17.95 2.12 -3.66
CA TYR A 656 -17.92 3.58 -3.67
C TYR A 656 -17.52 4.13 -2.31
N ALA A 657 -16.78 5.24 -2.24
CA ALA A 657 -16.49 5.92 -0.99
C ALA A 657 -17.31 7.22 -0.88
N PHE A 658 -18.15 7.32 0.15
CA PHE A 658 -18.93 8.51 0.45
C PHE A 658 -18.18 9.39 1.47
N LYS A 659 -18.07 10.69 1.20
CA LYS A 659 -17.46 11.66 2.11
C LYS A 659 -18.56 12.60 2.63
N GLN A 660 -18.95 12.43 3.89
CA GLN A 660 -20.02 13.21 4.55
C GLN A 660 -19.71 14.70 4.80
N ALA A 661 -18.52 15.21 4.44
CA ALA A 661 -17.98 16.45 5.02
C ALA A 661 -18.11 17.71 4.15
N GLU A 662 -19.07 17.81 3.23
CA GLU A 662 -19.27 19.04 2.43
C GLU A 662 -20.60 19.76 2.74
N THR A 663 -21.26 19.42 3.85
CA THR A 663 -22.52 20.06 4.27
C THR A 663 -22.39 21.17 5.32
N GLU A 664 -21.19 21.50 5.86
CA GLU A 664 -21.12 22.40 7.03
C GLU A 664 -20.11 23.57 6.98
N GLU A 665 -19.30 23.77 5.93
CA GLU A 665 -18.28 24.86 5.95
C GLU A 665 -18.50 26.06 5.01
N ASP A 666 -19.61 26.15 4.26
CA ASP A 666 -19.89 27.31 3.38
C ASP A 666 -21.25 28.01 3.61
N SER A 667 -21.90 27.83 4.77
CA SER A 667 -23.11 28.60 5.11
C SER A 667 -22.76 29.88 5.90
N ASN A 668 -22.19 30.87 5.23
CA ASN A 668 -22.19 32.27 5.67
C ASN A 668 -22.94 33.18 4.67
N ASP A 669 -23.80 32.60 3.83
CA ASP A 669 -24.68 33.34 2.93
C ASP A 669 -26.14 32.99 3.26
N ASP A 670 -26.85 33.96 3.85
CA ASP A 670 -28.19 33.84 4.45
C ASP A 670 -29.33 33.71 3.40
N ASN A 671 -29.08 33.20 2.19
CA ASN A 671 -30.13 33.08 1.15
C ASN A 671 -29.89 31.92 0.16
N ASN A 672 -30.15 30.67 0.54
CA ASN A 672 -30.96 29.72 -0.23
C ASN A 672 -30.96 28.31 0.40
N ASP A 673 -32.14 27.71 0.40
CA ASP A 673 -32.48 26.39 0.93
C ASP A 673 -32.04 25.25 -0.04
N THR A 674 -30.77 25.25 -0.44
CA THR A 674 -30.18 24.17 -1.24
C THR A 674 -29.18 23.38 -0.41
N LEU A 675 -29.61 22.22 0.09
CA LEU A 675 -28.70 21.18 0.54
C LEU A 675 -27.62 20.97 -0.53
N ALA A 676 -26.34 21.20 -0.19
CA ALA A 676 -25.23 20.86 -1.07
C ALA A 676 -25.15 19.33 -1.19
N VAL A 677 -25.75 18.79 -2.26
CA VAL A 677 -25.72 17.37 -2.63
C VAL A 677 -24.34 17.05 -3.23
N SER A 678 -23.74 15.94 -2.79
CA SER A 678 -22.42 15.46 -3.26
C SER A 678 -22.47 15.10 -4.76
N THR A 679 -21.86 15.94 -5.60
CA THR A 679 -21.83 15.80 -7.07
C THR A 679 -21.30 14.45 -7.55
N GLY A 680 -20.28 13.89 -6.90
CA GLY A 680 -19.69 12.60 -7.30
C GLY A 680 -20.60 11.37 -7.12
N TRP A 681 -21.50 11.39 -6.14
CA TRP A 681 -22.45 10.30 -5.91
C TRP A 681 -23.55 10.28 -6.96
N GLU A 682 -24.10 11.46 -7.27
CA GLU A 682 -25.10 11.64 -8.31
C GLU A 682 -24.56 11.20 -9.66
N THR A 683 -23.38 11.67 -10.05
CA THR A 683 -22.69 11.28 -11.28
C THR A 683 -22.56 9.76 -11.42
N MET A 684 -22.14 9.05 -10.37
CA MET A 684 -21.97 7.60 -10.45
C MET A 684 -23.31 6.87 -10.58
N LEU A 685 -24.32 7.26 -9.81
CA LEU A 685 -25.66 6.67 -9.90
C LEU A 685 -26.28 6.93 -11.28
N GLU A 686 -26.15 8.15 -11.80
CA GLU A 686 -26.61 8.51 -13.13
C GLU A 686 -25.92 7.65 -14.19
N ALA A 687 -24.59 7.50 -14.13
CA ALA A 687 -23.85 6.64 -15.06
C ALA A 687 -24.32 5.18 -15.02
N ILE A 688 -24.60 4.62 -13.84
CA ILE A 688 -25.16 3.26 -13.68
C ILE A 688 -26.56 3.18 -14.32
N LEU A 689 -27.43 4.15 -14.04
CA LEU A 689 -28.81 4.15 -14.53
C LEU A 689 -28.88 4.36 -16.06
N LEU A 690 -28.07 5.26 -16.61
CA LEU A 690 -27.97 5.53 -18.05
C LEU A 690 -27.34 4.35 -18.80
N ALA A 691 -26.42 3.62 -18.16
CA ALA A 691 -25.91 2.37 -18.70
C ALA A 691 -26.97 1.26 -18.76
N GLY A 692 -28.19 1.48 -18.27
CA GLY A 692 -29.27 0.48 -18.28
C GLY A 692 -29.11 -0.59 -17.19
N LEU A 693 -28.44 -0.24 -16.09
CA LEU A 693 -28.44 -1.04 -14.87
C LEU A 693 -29.55 -0.52 -13.92
N THR A 694 -29.90 -1.36 -12.95
CA THR A 694 -30.79 -1.04 -11.84
C THR A 694 -30.13 -1.45 -10.54
N LEU A 695 -30.35 -0.67 -9.49
CA LEU A 695 -29.86 -0.99 -8.16
C LEU A 695 -30.80 -2.01 -7.50
N THR A 696 -30.23 -3.02 -6.86
CA THR A 696 -30.97 -4.03 -6.08
C THR A 696 -30.55 -4.09 -4.62
N GLY A 697 -29.47 -3.41 -4.24
CA GLY A 697 -29.03 -3.30 -2.85
C GLY A 697 -27.91 -2.28 -2.66
N THR A 698 -27.80 -1.75 -1.45
CA THR A 698 -26.79 -0.77 -1.04
C THR A 698 -26.30 -1.09 0.37
N TRP A 699 -25.01 -1.40 0.52
CA TRP A 699 -24.43 -1.86 1.78
C TRP A 699 -23.38 -0.90 2.33
N PRO A 700 -23.60 -0.27 3.49
CA PRO A 700 -22.61 0.57 4.15
C PRO A 700 -21.50 -0.28 4.79
N MET A 701 -20.31 -0.22 4.21
CA MET A 701 -19.11 -0.89 4.68
C MET A 701 -18.09 0.12 5.22
N ARG A 702 -17.75 0.00 6.50
CA ARG A 702 -16.75 0.85 7.17
C ARG A 702 -15.35 0.37 6.79
N THR A 703 -14.87 0.88 5.67
CA THR A 703 -13.53 0.52 5.19
C THR A 703 -12.44 1.48 5.68
N GLU A 704 -12.74 2.58 6.40
CA GLU A 704 -11.77 3.56 6.91
C GLU A 704 -11.39 3.44 8.40
N LEU A 705 -10.12 3.73 8.74
CA LEU A 705 -9.62 3.75 10.13
C LEU A 705 -9.46 5.20 10.60
N ILE A 706 -10.03 5.51 11.76
CA ILE A 706 -9.84 6.80 12.43
C ILE A 706 -8.48 6.77 13.13
N THR A 707 -7.45 7.33 12.50
CA THR A 707 -6.12 7.50 13.12
C THR A 707 -6.08 8.77 13.98
N SER A 708 -5.11 8.88 14.91
CA SER A 708 -4.97 10.04 15.80
C SER A 708 -4.74 11.38 15.08
N LEU A 709 -4.22 11.37 13.85
CA LEU A 709 -4.12 12.55 12.97
C LEU A 709 -5.46 12.95 12.35
N LYS A 710 -6.43 12.04 12.27
CA LYS A 710 -7.81 12.26 11.79
C LYS A 710 -8.80 12.57 12.93
N LYS A 711 -8.40 12.54 14.21
CA LYS A 711 -9.31 12.83 15.35
C LYS A 711 -9.92 14.23 15.33
N ASN A 712 -9.29 15.19 14.66
CA ASN A 712 -9.76 16.59 14.59
C ASN A 712 -10.48 16.92 13.27
N VAL A 713 -10.67 15.95 12.37
CA VAL A 713 -11.46 16.14 11.14
C VAL A 713 -12.59 15.12 11.21
N SER A 714 -13.79 15.59 11.56
CA SER A 714 -15.00 14.78 11.55
C SER A 714 -15.31 14.33 10.13
N ALA A 715 -14.82 13.15 9.75
CA ALA A 715 -15.22 12.50 8.51
C ALA A 715 -15.24 10.99 8.75
N LEU A 716 -16.40 10.48 9.17
CA LEU A 716 -16.74 9.09 8.90
C LEU A 716 -16.82 8.93 7.37
N ALA A 717 -15.73 8.50 6.74
CA ALA A 717 -15.79 8.04 5.36
C ALA A 717 -16.27 6.58 5.38
N SER A 718 -17.58 6.37 5.24
CA SER A 718 -18.13 5.05 4.94
C SER A 718 -17.95 4.76 3.44
N SER A 719 -17.59 3.53 3.10
CA SER A 719 -17.74 3.05 1.73
C SER A 719 -19.10 2.39 1.58
N ILE A 720 -19.72 2.48 0.41
CA ILE A 720 -20.96 1.82 0.07
C ILE A 720 -20.66 0.80 -1.02
N VAL A 721 -21.21 -0.41 -0.88
CA VAL A 721 -21.23 -1.39 -1.97
C VAL A 721 -22.60 -1.30 -2.64
N ILE A 722 -22.61 -0.95 -3.92
CA ILE A 722 -23.82 -0.91 -4.75
C ILE A 722 -23.93 -2.26 -5.45
N VAL A 723 -25.12 -2.86 -5.36
CA VAL A 723 -25.47 -4.10 -6.04
C VAL A 723 -26.37 -3.76 -7.22
N CYS A 724 -25.96 -4.16 -8.41
CA CYS A 724 -26.62 -3.82 -9.66
C CYS A 724 -27.04 -5.06 -10.45
N ARG A 725 -28.16 -4.94 -11.16
CA ARG A 725 -28.65 -5.89 -12.17
C ARG A 725 -28.89 -5.18 -13.50
N VAL A 726 -28.93 -5.93 -14.60
CA VAL A 726 -29.37 -5.40 -15.90
C VAL A 726 -30.85 -5.06 -15.82
N ARG A 727 -31.22 -3.84 -16.21
CA ARG A 727 -32.62 -3.41 -16.25
C ARG A 727 -33.38 -4.24 -17.29
N ALA A 728 -34.56 -4.70 -16.93
CA ALA A 728 -35.41 -5.44 -17.84
C ALA A 728 -35.85 -4.54 -19.01
N LEU A 729 -35.84 -5.08 -20.24
CA LEU A 729 -36.21 -4.33 -21.44
C LEU A 729 -37.68 -3.89 -21.45
N ASP A 730 -38.52 -4.61 -20.71
CA ASP A 730 -39.94 -4.38 -20.50
C ASP A 730 -40.25 -3.58 -19.23
N ALA A 731 -39.24 -3.00 -18.56
CA ALA A 731 -39.45 -2.18 -17.38
C ALA A 731 -40.31 -0.94 -17.71
N HIS A 732 -41.50 -0.86 -17.10
CA HIS A 732 -42.44 0.23 -17.32
C HIS A 732 -41.97 1.53 -16.64
N ALA A 733 -42.13 2.65 -17.34
CA ALA A 733 -41.97 3.97 -16.73
C ALA A 733 -43.12 4.24 -15.74
N VAL A 734 -42.78 4.73 -14.56
CA VAL A 734 -43.75 5.13 -13.54
C VAL A 734 -43.80 6.65 -13.43
N THR A 735 -44.98 7.18 -13.12
CA THR A 735 -45.15 8.60 -12.79
C THR A 735 -44.56 8.90 -11.41
N ARG A 736 -44.20 10.17 -11.15
CA ARG A 736 -43.76 10.62 -9.82
C ARG A 736 -44.76 10.26 -8.71
N ARG A 737 -46.06 10.27 -9.03
CA ARG A 737 -47.13 9.92 -8.08
C ARG A 737 -47.08 8.44 -7.71
N GLU A 738 -46.92 7.57 -8.70
CA GLU A 738 -46.78 6.11 -8.48
C GLU A 738 -45.50 5.80 -7.70
N PHE A 739 -44.40 6.47 -8.03
CA PHE A 739 -43.15 6.35 -7.26
C PHE A 739 -43.33 6.71 -5.79
N ILE A 740 -43.93 7.87 -5.49
CA ILE A 740 -44.16 8.30 -4.09
C ILE A 740 -45.11 7.31 -3.38
N ALA A 741 -46.12 6.78 -4.08
CA ALA A 741 -47.04 5.81 -3.52
C ALA A 741 -46.35 4.48 -3.19
N ALA A 742 -45.50 3.97 -4.10
CA ALA A 742 -44.69 2.78 -3.88
C ALA A 742 -43.70 2.99 -2.73
N LEU A 743 -42.99 4.11 -2.72
CA LEU A 743 -42.04 4.47 -1.66
C LEU A 743 -42.71 4.48 -0.28
N LYS A 744 -43.88 5.12 -0.14
CA LYS A 744 -44.63 5.16 1.13
C LYS A 744 -45.13 3.77 1.58
N ARG A 745 -45.38 2.87 0.63
CA ARG A 745 -45.85 1.51 0.90
C ARG A 745 -44.70 0.58 1.29
N GLU A 746 -43.57 0.69 0.61
CA GLU A 746 -42.46 -0.26 0.68
C GLU A 746 -41.37 0.16 1.69
N LEU A 747 -41.16 1.46 1.88
CA LEU A 747 -40.11 1.95 2.77
C LEU A 747 -40.35 1.58 4.25
N PRO A 748 -41.56 1.70 4.84
CA PRO A 748 -41.76 1.33 6.24
C PRO A 748 -41.46 -0.14 6.59
N PRO A 749 -41.95 -1.15 5.83
CA PRO A 749 -41.57 -2.54 6.10
C PRO A 749 -40.09 -2.81 5.82
N ALA A 750 -39.52 -2.25 4.75
CA ALA A 750 -38.08 -2.38 4.46
C ALA A 750 -37.21 -1.78 5.58
N LEU A 751 -37.58 -0.61 6.12
CA LEU A 751 -36.90 -0.01 7.26
C LEU A 751 -36.96 -0.91 8.51
N LYS A 752 -38.10 -1.55 8.75
CA LYS A 752 -38.25 -2.47 9.89
C LYS A 752 -37.38 -3.71 9.71
N GLU A 753 -37.30 -4.27 8.50
CA GLU A 753 -36.40 -5.38 8.17
C GLU A 753 -34.92 -4.96 8.29
N LEU A 754 -34.56 -3.77 7.82
CA LEU A 754 -33.20 -3.23 7.95
C LEU A 754 -32.82 -2.95 9.42
N GLN A 755 -33.77 -2.52 10.26
CA GLN A 755 -33.60 -2.32 11.71
C GLN A 755 -33.53 -3.64 12.50
N GLN A 756 -34.21 -4.68 12.01
CA GLN A 756 -34.12 -6.04 12.56
C GLN A 756 -32.88 -6.78 12.05
N GLY A 757 -32.38 -6.41 10.87
CA GLY A 757 -31.10 -6.83 10.32
C GLY A 757 -29.93 -6.17 11.04
N TYR A 758 -28.76 -6.79 10.97
CA TYR A 758 -27.53 -6.38 11.66
C TYR A 758 -26.90 -5.07 11.13
N ILE A 759 -27.71 -4.09 10.73
CA ILE A 759 -27.29 -2.76 10.25
C ILE A 759 -27.33 -1.79 11.43
N ALA A 760 -26.19 -1.16 11.74
CA ALA A 760 -26.13 -0.20 12.83
C ALA A 760 -27.03 1.01 12.54
N PRO A 761 -27.66 1.65 13.56
CA PRO A 761 -28.55 2.79 13.36
C PRO A 761 -27.96 3.96 12.57
N VAL A 762 -26.64 4.18 12.67
CA VAL A 762 -25.91 5.23 11.93
C VAL A 762 -25.75 4.92 10.44
N ASP A 763 -25.80 3.64 10.09
CA ASP A 763 -25.65 3.12 8.73
C ASP A 763 -27.04 2.91 8.07
N LEU A 764 -28.10 2.86 8.88
CA LEU A 764 -29.50 2.70 8.43
C LEU A 764 -29.94 3.81 7.48
N ALA A 765 -29.57 5.07 7.76
CA ALA A 765 -29.95 6.21 6.92
C ALA A 765 -29.27 6.23 5.54
N GLN A 766 -28.14 5.51 5.38
CA GLN A 766 -27.47 5.35 4.08
C GLN A 766 -27.98 4.11 3.32
N ALA A 767 -28.47 3.10 4.05
CA ALA A 767 -28.99 1.85 3.48
C ALA A 767 -30.47 1.94 3.09
N ALA A 768 -31.27 2.72 3.81
CA ALA A 768 -32.68 2.99 3.55
C ALA A 768 -32.88 4.15 2.58
#